data_AF-A0A2S5ZVW3-F1
#
_entry.id   AF-A0A2S5ZVW3-F1
#
_cell.length_a   1.000
_cell.length_b   1.000
_cell.length_c   1.000
_cell.angle_alpha   90.00
_cell.angle_beta   90.00
_cell.angle_gamma   90.00
#
_symmetry.space_group_name_H-M   'P 1'
#
loop_
_entity.id
_entity.type
_entity.pdbx_description
1 polymer ?
#
loop_
_entity_poly.entity_id
_entity_poly.type
_entity_poly.pdbx_seq_one_letter_code
_entity_poly.pdbx_strand_id
1 'polypeptide(L)'
;MPSHRPPLAGLAEVAGADAALSQVRELIGRSSVQLVAPSAIRPFVAATVAAARPLVVVTATGREADDLTVELSEIIGDRVALFPSWETLPHERLSPSADTVGRRLQVLRRLAHPEDPGHPEPLQVVVTTVRSLMQPMAPGLGEIEPIVLRVGAEFDFDELTTRLVEFAYERADMVGKRGEFAVRGGILDIFPPTADHPVRVEFWGDEISELRAFSVADQRSLTEVEVDLVVAQPCRELLLTEDLRESAAKVAADNPADAALVEMLEKLAQGIPVEGMEALLPVLRPGELQLLTDVVPTQSHVLLCDPEKIRTRAADLVRTGQEFLEASWTAASFGGSAPLGAHGLDLASSAYRGLDVVRAGVESRGLPWWTLSPLAADDPAEIVLPVLSAPAARGSEELVATVFASLRAHVTTGGRAVIVVAGHGTAQRIQERLADAEVPAAALEPGAEPVRGLVGVLCGSLHDGIVFDDAKLVVIAESDLTGNRVTAPGEGKKLPARRRNQVDPLALSSGDMVVHDQHGIGRFVEMIERTVGGARREYLVIEYAPSKRGQPGDRLYVPMDSLDQLSRYVGGEMPSLSKLGGSDWANTKRKARKAVREIATELVQLYAARQAAPGHAFAPDTPWQQEMEDAFAFTETHDQLTAIAEVKADMERPVPMDRVICGDVGYGKTEIAVRAAFKAVQDGKQVAVLVPTTLLAQQHLQTFAERVAGFPVTVKGLSRFTDPAESREVIDGMATGEVDIVVGTHRLLQTGLRWKELGLVIIDEEQRFGVEHKEHIKALRTHVDVLTMSATPIPRTLEMSLAGIREMSTILTPPEERHPVLTYVGGYNDKQVAAAVRRELLRDGQVFYVHNRVSSIDKAAKRIRDLVPEARVAVAHGQMNEDTLEKTVQGFWEREFDVLVCTTIIETGLDISNANTLIVERADALGLSQLHQLRGRVGRSRERGYAYFLYPGEKPLTETAYDRLATISQNSDLGAGMAVAMKDLEIRGAGNVLGAEQSGHVAGVGFDLYVRLVGEAVEAYRAAADGRPITTEEEVKEVRIDLPVDAHIPPDYIASDRLRLEAYRKLAAAQDDSALAAVVEELVDRYGPLPVEVGRLVSVAKLRLLCREYGIQEVGVTGTTLKVSPLQLPDSKQMRLKRLYPSANYRPTTGIVQLPLPRVEDSVGAARVRDVQLLQFVADLLLALDGKPKGMVDLAMGAEVAVG
;
A
#
# COMPACT_ATOMS: atom_id res chain seq x y z
N MET A 1 -8.63 32.55 0.90
CA MET A 1 -8.72 31.84 -0.39
C MET A 1 -9.92 32.41 -1.14
N PRO A 2 -9.83 32.76 -2.44
CA PRO A 2 -11.03 33.16 -3.17
C PRO A 2 -12.01 31.97 -3.14
N SER A 3 -13.25 32.21 -2.74
CA SER A 3 -14.31 31.21 -2.71
C SER A 3 -14.55 30.71 -4.13
N HIS A 4 -13.88 29.62 -4.52
CA HIS A 4 -14.16 28.95 -5.79
C HIS A 4 -15.61 28.49 -5.75
N ARG A 5 -16.42 29.06 -6.64
CA ARG A 5 -17.82 28.65 -6.81
C ARG A 5 -17.80 27.17 -7.26
N PRO A 6 -18.61 26.28 -6.66
CA PRO A 6 -18.63 24.86 -7.04
C PRO A 6 -18.89 24.68 -8.55
N PRO A 7 -18.26 23.70 -9.22
CA PRO A 7 -18.31 23.57 -10.69
C PRO A 7 -19.71 23.49 -11.29
N LEU A 8 -20.65 22.81 -10.62
CA LEU A 8 -22.03 22.63 -11.06
C LEU A 8 -23.02 23.64 -10.45
N ALA A 9 -22.56 24.62 -9.67
CA ALA A 9 -23.45 25.58 -9.01
C ALA A 9 -24.33 26.38 -9.99
N GLY A 10 -23.75 26.88 -11.09
CA GLY A 10 -24.50 27.61 -12.11
C GLY A 10 -25.53 26.74 -12.86
N LEU A 11 -25.22 25.46 -13.07
CA LEU A 11 -26.18 24.50 -13.62
C LEU A 11 -27.37 24.30 -12.68
N ALA A 12 -27.09 24.12 -11.38
CA ALA A 12 -28.12 23.91 -10.36
C ALA A 12 -29.02 25.14 -10.15
N GLU A 13 -28.49 26.36 -10.31
CA GLU A 13 -29.32 27.59 -10.27
C GLU A 13 -30.34 27.64 -11.41
N VAL A 14 -29.92 27.28 -12.63
CA VAL A 14 -30.83 27.22 -13.79
C VAL A 14 -31.85 26.11 -13.63
N ALA A 15 -31.43 24.91 -13.20
CA ALA A 15 -32.34 23.82 -12.88
C ALA A 15 -33.33 24.24 -11.78
N GLY A 16 -32.83 24.95 -10.77
CA GLY A 16 -33.59 25.50 -9.65
C GLY A 16 -34.72 26.43 -10.07
N ALA A 17 -34.74 26.99 -11.27
CA ALA A 17 -35.85 27.81 -11.76
C ALA A 17 -37.04 26.99 -12.28
N ASP A 18 -36.87 25.67 -12.49
CA ASP A 18 -37.91 24.79 -13.02
C ASP A 18 -39.11 24.65 -12.06
N ALA A 19 -40.30 24.43 -12.62
CA ALA A 19 -41.52 24.19 -11.85
C ALA A 19 -41.40 22.99 -10.89
N ALA A 20 -40.68 21.92 -11.26
CA ALA A 20 -40.46 20.76 -10.41
C ALA A 20 -39.74 21.12 -9.11
N LEU A 21 -38.62 21.85 -9.20
CA LEU A 21 -37.85 22.26 -8.02
C LEU A 21 -38.53 23.41 -7.27
N SER A 22 -39.30 24.25 -7.97
CA SER A 22 -40.18 25.23 -7.32
C SER A 22 -41.24 24.57 -6.44
N GLN A 23 -41.86 23.50 -6.93
CA GLN A 23 -42.81 22.70 -6.17
C GLN A 23 -42.14 22.07 -4.94
N VAL A 24 -40.92 21.54 -5.08
CA VAL A 24 -40.14 21.04 -3.92
C VAL A 24 -39.93 22.13 -2.88
N ARG A 25 -39.58 23.37 -3.28
CA ARG A 25 -39.40 24.50 -2.35
C ARG A 25 -40.67 24.83 -1.56
N GLU A 26 -41.83 24.79 -2.20
CA GLU A 26 -43.12 25.06 -1.54
C GLU A 26 -43.51 23.98 -0.50
N LEU A 27 -42.95 22.77 -0.62
CA LEU A 27 -43.22 21.66 0.29
C LEU A 27 -42.33 21.70 1.54
N ILE A 28 -41.23 22.47 1.54
CA ILE A 28 -40.29 22.56 2.67
C ILE A 28 -41.01 22.97 3.96
N GLY A 29 -40.73 22.26 5.05
CA GLY A 29 -41.42 22.37 6.33
C GLY A 29 -42.64 21.46 6.53
N ARG A 30 -43.14 20.77 5.50
CA ARG A 30 -44.15 19.70 5.69
C ARG A 30 -43.54 18.49 6.38
N SER A 31 -44.25 17.92 7.34
CA SER A 31 -43.78 16.78 8.15
C SER A 31 -43.53 15.50 7.35
N SER A 32 -44.31 15.26 6.30
CA SER A 32 -44.10 14.11 5.41
C SER A 32 -44.48 14.45 3.97
N VAL A 33 -43.65 13.99 3.03
CA VAL A 33 -43.80 14.20 1.59
C VAL A 33 -43.29 12.96 0.86
N GLN A 34 -44.04 12.49 -0.13
CA GLN A 34 -43.64 11.40 -1.02
C GLN A 34 -43.46 11.96 -2.43
N LEU A 35 -42.22 12.03 -2.91
CA LEU A 35 -41.86 12.52 -4.22
C LEU A 35 -41.63 11.34 -5.17
N VAL A 36 -42.14 11.47 -6.40
CA VAL A 36 -41.92 10.49 -7.47
C VAL A 36 -41.21 11.17 -8.63
N ALA A 37 -39.99 10.72 -8.92
CA ALA A 37 -39.18 11.26 -10.01
C ALA A 37 -37.97 10.34 -10.34
N PRO A 38 -37.37 10.46 -11.53
CA PRO A 38 -36.18 9.69 -11.90
C PRO A 38 -35.01 9.91 -10.95
N SER A 39 -34.17 8.89 -10.76
CA SER A 39 -33.01 8.96 -9.84
C SER A 39 -32.04 10.11 -10.12
N ALA A 40 -31.91 10.54 -11.38
CA ALA A 40 -31.04 11.65 -11.79
C ALA A 40 -31.41 13.00 -11.12
N ILE A 41 -32.61 13.16 -10.57
CA ILE A 41 -33.02 14.40 -9.90
C ILE A 41 -32.53 14.51 -8.45
N ARG A 42 -32.05 13.41 -7.85
CA ARG A 42 -31.63 13.34 -6.44
C ARG A 42 -30.71 14.50 -6.02
N PRO A 43 -29.58 14.79 -6.71
CA PRO A 43 -28.70 15.89 -6.31
C PRO A 43 -29.41 17.25 -6.37
N PHE A 44 -30.28 17.47 -7.34
CA PHE A 44 -31.03 18.73 -7.48
C PHE A 44 -32.12 18.91 -6.42
N VAL A 45 -32.88 17.86 -6.08
CA VAL A 45 -33.85 17.91 -4.97
C VAL A 45 -33.14 18.16 -3.65
N ALA A 46 -32.05 17.42 -3.38
CA ALA A 46 -31.28 17.57 -2.16
C ALA A 46 -30.68 18.97 -2.03
N ALA A 47 -30.04 19.51 -3.08
CA ALA A 47 -29.53 20.88 -3.10
C ALA A 47 -30.65 21.93 -2.90
N THR A 48 -31.83 21.70 -3.48
CA THR A 48 -32.98 22.61 -3.34
C THR A 48 -33.49 22.68 -1.90
N VAL A 49 -33.57 21.54 -1.21
CA VAL A 49 -33.96 21.50 0.21
C VAL A 49 -32.87 22.09 1.09
N ALA A 50 -31.60 21.75 0.81
CA ALA A 50 -30.40 22.23 1.52
C ALA A 50 -30.24 23.76 1.47
N ALA A 51 -30.74 24.42 0.42
CA ALA A 51 -30.72 25.87 0.30
C ALA A 51 -31.59 26.57 1.37
N ALA A 52 -32.55 25.87 1.98
CA ALA A 52 -33.46 26.43 2.99
C ALA A 52 -33.30 25.79 4.38
N ARG A 53 -32.94 24.51 4.46
CA ARG A 53 -32.85 23.74 5.70
C ARG A 53 -31.73 22.69 5.61
N PRO A 54 -31.03 22.37 6.71
CA PRO A 54 -30.12 21.22 6.73
C PRO A 54 -30.84 19.93 6.34
N LEU A 55 -30.14 19.02 5.68
CA LEU A 55 -30.71 17.81 5.10
C LEU A 55 -29.85 16.59 5.41
N VAL A 56 -30.49 15.51 5.86
CA VAL A 56 -29.91 14.17 5.90
C VAL A 56 -30.45 13.39 4.72
N VAL A 57 -29.60 13.02 3.77
CA VAL A 57 -29.98 12.19 2.62
C VAL A 57 -29.56 10.76 2.87
N VAL A 58 -30.51 9.83 2.79
CA VAL A 58 -30.31 8.42 3.08
C VAL A 58 -30.41 7.62 1.78
N THR A 59 -29.37 6.87 1.46
CA THR A 59 -29.35 5.90 0.35
C THR A 59 -29.35 4.47 0.87
N ALA A 60 -29.58 3.50 -0.01
CA ALA A 60 -29.58 2.08 0.37
C ALA A 60 -28.17 1.51 0.52
N THR A 61 -27.21 1.98 -0.29
CA THR A 61 -25.85 1.43 -0.36
C THR A 61 -24.77 2.52 -0.23
N GLY A 62 -23.55 2.11 0.17
CA GLY A 62 -22.40 3.02 0.28
C GLY A 62 -22.04 3.67 -1.05
N ARG A 63 -22.03 2.89 -2.14
CA ARG A 63 -21.75 3.41 -3.49
C ARG A 63 -22.70 4.54 -3.91
N GLU A 64 -24.00 4.37 -3.68
CA GLU A 64 -24.98 5.44 -3.97
C GLU A 64 -24.77 6.67 -3.08
N ALA A 65 -24.30 6.48 -1.84
CA ALA A 65 -23.98 7.58 -0.94
C ALA A 65 -22.72 8.34 -1.43
N ASP A 66 -21.67 7.62 -1.85
CA ASP A 66 -20.45 8.20 -2.40
C ASP A 66 -20.75 9.01 -3.67
N ASP A 67 -21.44 8.40 -4.63
CA ASP A 67 -21.81 9.00 -5.92
C ASP A 67 -22.60 10.31 -5.68
N LEU A 68 -23.60 10.26 -4.80
CA LEU A 68 -24.44 11.42 -4.46
C LEU A 68 -23.68 12.50 -3.67
N THR A 69 -22.72 12.10 -2.83
CA THR A 69 -21.86 13.05 -2.10
C THR A 69 -21.02 13.85 -3.07
N VAL A 70 -20.39 13.19 -4.05
CA VAL A 70 -19.59 13.85 -5.09
C VAL A 70 -20.45 14.82 -5.89
N GLU A 71 -21.60 14.36 -6.42
CA GLU A 71 -22.52 15.21 -7.19
C GLU A 71 -22.99 16.45 -6.41
N LEU A 72 -23.28 16.29 -5.12
CA LEU A 72 -23.69 17.40 -4.26
C LEU A 72 -22.53 18.34 -3.94
N SER A 73 -21.33 17.84 -3.68
CA SER A 73 -20.15 18.68 -3.47
C SER A 73 -19.83 19.53 -4.70
N GLU A 74 -20.04 19.00 -5.90
CA GLU A 74 -19.89 19.75 -7.15
C GLU A 74 -20.94 20.87 -7.30
N ILE A 75 -22.10 20.74 -6.65
CA ILE A 75 -23.20 21.71 -6.71
C ILE A 75 -23.13 22.77 -5.60
N ILE A 76 -22.90 22.37 -4.35
CA ILE A 76 -22.95 23.26 -3.17
C ILE A 76 -21.64 23.31 -2.35
N GLY A 77 -20.56 22.67 -2.83
CA GLY A 77 -19.22 22.75 -2.24
C GLY A 77 -19.07 21.95 -0.94
N ASP A 78 -18.16 22.41 -0.07
CA ASP A 78 -17.79 21.75 1.20
C ASP A 78 -18.92 21.70 2.25
N ARG A 79 -20.11 22.19 1.92
CA ARG A 79 -21.33 22.12 2.74
C ARG A 79 -21.94 20.72 2.80
N VAL A 80 -21.36 19.77 2.06
CA VAL A 80 -21.78 18.38 1.99
C VAL A 80 -20.73 17.52 2.68
N ALA A 81 -21.17 16.52 3.43
CA ALA A 81 -20.28 15.45 3.87
C ALA A 81 -20.98 14.10 3.86
N LEU A 82 -20.21 13.06 3.52
CA LEU A 82 -20.60 11.68 3.71
C LEU A 82 -20.39 11.28 5.17
N PHE A 83 -21.41 10.70 5.79
CA PHE A 83 -21.32 9.98 7.04
C PHE A 83 -21.18 8.47 6.75
N PRO A 84 -19.95 7.93 6.70
CA PRO A 84 -19.72 6.59 6.20
C PRO A 84 -20.22 5.54 7.19
N SER A 85 -20.43 4.33 6.69
CA SER A 85 -20.80 3.17 7.51
C SER A 85 -19.58 2.40 7.96
N TRP A 86 -19.67 1.75 9.13
CA TRP A 86 -18.68 0.75 9.49
C TRP A 86 -18.68 -0.39 8.48
N GLU A 87 -17.47 -0.84 8.14
CA GLU A 87 -17.24 -2.04 7.34
C GLU A 87 -17.58 -3.31 8.13
N THR A 88 -17.53 -3.22 9.47
CA THR A 88 -17.84 -4.27 10.44
C THR A 88 -19.28 -4.19 10.93
N LEU A 89 -19.75 -5.26 11.57
CA LEU A 89 -21.03 -5.24 12.28
C LEU A 89 -20.84 -4.71 13.72
N PRO A 90 -21.83 -4.02 14.33
CA PRO A 90 -21.68 -3.37 15.64
C PRO A 90 -21.25 -4.27 16.82
N HIS A 91 -21.40 -5.59 16.69
CA HIS A 91 -21.13 -6.58 17.74
C HIS A 91 -20.02 -7.56 17.32
N GLU A 92 -19.33 -7.28 16.21
CA GLU A 92 -18.19 -8.05 15.76
C GLU A 92 -16.97 -7.73 16.63
N ARG A 93 -16.14 -8.74 16.95
CA ARG A 93 -14.86 -8.55 17.66
C ARG A 93 -13.77 -7.98 16.74
N LEU A 94 -14.16 -7.03 15.90
CA LEU A 94 -13.31 -6.41 14.90
C LEU A 94 -13.69 -4.95 14.82
N SER A 95 -12.71 -4.09 14.88
CA SER A 95 -12.98 -2.66 14.87
C SER A 95 -13.19 -2.13 13.45
N PRO A 96 -14.03 -1.10 13.27
CA PRO A 96 -14.01 -0.31 12.05
C PRO A 96 -12.62 0.31 11.85
N SER A 97 -12.30 0.67 10.61
CA SER A 97 -11.01 1.31 10.33
C SER A 97 -10.96 2.74 10.88
N ALA A 98 -9.76 3.17 11.28
CA ALA A 98 -9.55 4.49 11.90
C ALA A 98 -9.94 5.64 10.98
N ASP A 99 -9.80 5.51 9.65
CA ASP A 99 -10.22 6.50 8.66
C ASP A 99 -11.74 6.67 8.59
N THR A 100 -12.49 5.57 8.57
CA THR A 100 -13.97 5.57 8.63
C THR A 100 -14.45 6.20 9.92
N VAL A 101 -13.84 5.86 11.06
CA VAL A 101 -14.13 6.49 12.35
C VAL A 101 -13.79 7.97 12.34
N GLY A 102 -12.60 8.35 11.88
CA GLY A 102 -12.16 9.74 11.83
C GLY A 102 -13.08 10.62 10.99
N ARG A 103 -13.52 10.13 9.82
CA ARG A 103 -14.51 10.82 8.96
C ARG A 103 -15.86 10.97 9.67
N ARG A 104 -16.33 9.93 10.37
CA ARG A 104 -17.58 9.99 11.15
C ARG A 104 -17.48 11.04 12.26
N LEU A 105 -16.41 11.03 13.05
CA LEU A 105 -16.19 12.00 14.12
C LEU A 105 -16.06 13.42 13.56
N GLN A 106 -15.41 13.61 12.41
CA GLN A 106 -15.35 14.90 11.74
C GLN A 106 -16.74 15.42 11.36
N VAL A 107 -17.61 14.58 10.80
CA VAL A 107 -19.00 14.97 10.48
C VAL A 107 -19.79 15.31 11.75
N LEU A 108 -19.69 14.48 12.79
CA LEU A 108 -20.38 14.71 14.07
C LEU A 108 -19.91 16.02 14.73
N ARG A 109 -18.60 16.30 14.70
CA ARG A 109 -18.01 17.54 15.18
C ARG A 109 -18.54 18.75 14.43
N ARG A 110 -18.59 18.68 13.09
CA ARG A 110 -19.14 19.76 12.24
C ARG A 110 -20.64 20.00 12.46
N LEU A 111 -21.40 18.97 12.83
CA LEU A 111 -22.81 19.11 13.18
C LEU A 111 -23.01 19.78 14.54
N ALA A 112 -22.20 19.41 15.55
CA ALA A 112 -22.25 19.97 16.90
C ALA A 112 -21.68 21.40 16.96
N HIS A 113 -20.61 21.67 16.19
CA HIS A 113 -19.90 22.95 16.15
C HIS A 113 -19.78 23.48 14.71
N PRO A 114 -20.84 24.07 14.16
CA PRO A 114 -20.83 24.60 12.78
C PRO A 114 -19.90 25.80 12.57
N GLU A 115 -19.45 26.44 13.66
CA GLU A 115 -18.56 27.61 13.68
C GLU A 115 -17.07 27.19 13.87
N ASP A 116 -16.75 25.89 13.84
CA ASP A 116 -15.40 25.38 14.09
C ASP A 116 -14.41 25.95 13.04
N PRO A 117 -13.29 26.59 13.46
CA PRO A 117 -12.37 27.27 12.54
C PRO A 117 -11.78 26.39 11.43
N GLY A 118 -11.78 25.06 11.62
CA GLY A 118 -11.32 24.11 10.61
C GLY A 118 -12.24 23.96 9.40
N HIS A 119 -13.50 24.41 9.50
CA HIS A 119 -14.50 24.29 8.43
C HIS A 119 -15.28 25.61 8.30
N PRO A 120 -14.90 26.51 7.36
CA PRO A 120 -15.43 27.86 7.29
C PRO A 120 -16.92 27.93 6.90
N GLU A 121 -17.50 26.84 6.40
CA GLU A 121 -18.93 26.77 6.08
C GLU A 121 -19.64 25.63 6.85
N PRO A 122 -20.83 25.91 7.41
CA PRO A 122 -21.61 24.92 8.14
C PRO A 122 -22.16 23.85 7.18
N LEU A 123 -22.22 22.61 7.67
CA LEU A 123 -22.82 21.51 6.91
C LEU A 123 -24.31 21.79 6.64
N GLN A 124 -24.70 21.71 5.37
CA GLN A 124 -26.09 21.76 4.92
C GLN A 124 -26.61 20.39 4.50
N VAL A 125 -25.74 19.48 4.04
CA VAL A 125 -26.15 18.13 3.66
C VAL A 125 -25.24 17.08 4.29
N VAL A 126 -25.85 16.12 4.98
CA VAL A 126 -25.20 14.89 5.41
C VAL A 126 -25.75 13.75 4.57
N VAL A 127 -24.92 13.21 3.69
CA VAL A 127 -25.27 11.99 2.94
C VAL A 127 -24.88 10.79 3.79
N THR A 128 -25.76 9.80 3.89
CA THR A 128 -25.52 8.60 4.70
C THR A 128 -26.19 7.40 4.07
N THR A 129 -25.84 6.20 4.53
CA THR A 129 -26.59 4.98 4.18
C THR A 129 -27.63 4.67 5.25
N VAL A 130 -28.58 3.81 4.89
CA VAL A 130 -29.52 3.20 5.85
C VAL A 130 -28.81 2.47 6.99
N ARG A 131 -27.63 1.88 6.73
CA ARG A 131 -26.83 1.18 7.74
C ARG A 131 -26.36 2.14 8.83
N SER A 132 -25.72 3.23 8.45
CA SER A 132 -25.26 4.26 9.40
C SER A 132 -26.42 4.96 10.12
N LEU A 133 -27.56 5.13 9.45
CA LEU A 133 -28.76 5.73 10.02
C LEU A 133 -29.33 4.89 11.18
N MET A 134 -29.35 3.57 11.01
CA MET A 134 -29.90 2.61 11.98
C MET A 134 -28.92 2.21 13.08
N GLN A 135 -27.65 2.60 12.95
CA GLN A 135 -26.58 2.19 13.85
C GLN A 135 -26.52 3.09 15.09
N PRO A 136 -26.67 2.53 16.30
CA PRO A 136 -26.40 3.26 17.53
C PRO A 136 -24.91 3.60 17.66
N MET A 137 -24.61 4.78 18.19
CA MET A 137 -23.25 5.29 18.46
C MET A 137 -23.10 5.72 19.92
N ALA A 138 -21.85 5.86 20.38
CA ALA A 138 -21.57 6.43 21.70
C ALA A 138 -22.14 7.85 21.81
N PRO A 139 -22.58 8.27 23.01
CA PRO A 139 -23.04 9.63 23.22
C PRO A 139 -21.90 10.65 23.11
N GLY A 140 -22.23 11.89 22.74
CA GLY A 140 -21.32 13.02 22.87
C GLY A 140 -20.12 13.02 21.92
N LEU A 141 -20.10 12.16 20.90
CA LEU A 141 -18.99 12.05 19.96
C LEU A 141 -18.70 13.36 19.20
N GLY A 142 -19.71 14.20 18.96
CA GLY A 142 -19.52 15.51 18.32
C GLY A 142 -18.90 16.58 19.24
N GLU A 143 -18.99 16.40 20.56
CA GLU A 143 -18.45 17.34 21.55
C GLU A 143 -16.95 17.13 21.80
N ILE A 144 -16.39 16.02 21.31
CA ILE A 144 -14.96 15.71 21.47
C ILE A 144 -14.15 16.75 20.71
N GLU A 145 -13.32 17.51 21.43
CA GLU A 145 -12.41 18.47 20.82
C GLU A 145 -11.18 17.74 20.27
N PRO A 146 -10.92 17.80 18.95
CA PRO A 146 -9.75 17.16 18.36
C PRO A 146 -8.44 17.78 18.89
N ILE A 147 -7.33 17.05 18.76
CA ILE A 147 -6.02 17.62 19.05
C ILE A 147 -5.60 18.47 17.85
N VAL A 148 -5.39 19.77 18.08
CA VAL A 148 -5.08 20.75 17.03
C VAL A 148 -3.62 21.19 17.19
N LEU A 149 -2.73 20.69 16.34
CA LEU A 149 -1.30 21.02 16.38
C LEU A 149 -1.01 22.10 15.33
N ARG A 150 -0.47 23.25 15.77
CA ARG A 150 -0.11 24.39 14.92
C ARG A 150 1.28 24.88 15.29
N VAL A 151 2.02 25.40 14.33
CA VAL A 151 3.31 26.04 14.58
C VAL A 151 3.13 27.21 15.57
N GLY A 152 4.00 27.27 16.58
CA GLY A 152 3.99 28.25 17.66
C GLY A 152 3.01 27.94 18.80
N ALA A 153 2.33 26.80 18.78
CA ALA A 153 1.49 26.36 19.90
C ALA A 153 2.33 25.67 20.99
N GLU A 154 2.02 25.95 22.25
CA GLU A 154 2.65 25.31 23.41
C GLU A 154 1.84 24.09 23.87
N PHE A 155 2.51 22.95 24.06
CA PHE A 155 1.94 21.73 24.61
C PHE A 155 2.92 21.10 25.61
N ASP A 156 2.41 20.65 26.75
CA ASP A 156 3.15 19.68 27.56
C ASP A 156 3.21 18.35 26.80
N PHE A 157 4.42 17.87 26.58
CA PHE A 157 4.68 16.73 25.71
C PHE A 157 4.12 15.41 26.30
N ASP A 158 4.18 15.23 27.62
CA ASP A 158 3.67 14.04 28.30
C ASP A 158 2.14 14.04 28.34
N GLU A 159 1.51 15.20 28.55
CA GLU A 159 0.05 15.34 28.44
C GLU A 159 -0.44 15.09 27.01
N LEU A 160 0.26 15.59 26.00
CA LEU A 160 -0.09 15.36 24.59
C LEU A 160 -0.04 13.87 24.24
N THR A 161 1.01 13.16 24.64
CA THR A 161 1.12 11.71 24.38
C THR A 161 0.04 10.91 25.11
N THR A 162 -0.31 11.32 26.33
CA THR A 162 -1.42 10.70 27.09
C THR A 162 -2.75 10.92 26.37
N ARG A 163 -3.03 12.14 25.91
CA ARG A 163 -4.27 12.46 25.18
C ARG A 163 -4.36 11.72 23.84
N LEU A 164 -3.24 11.50 23.14
CA LEU A 164 -3.21 10.66 21.94
C LEU A 164 -3.62 9.21 22.24
N VAL A 165 -3.14 8.64 23.35
CA VAL A 165 -3.54 7.29 23.79
C VAL A 165 -5.03 7.24 24.16
N GLU A 166 -5.55 8.26 24.84
CA GLU A 166 -7.00 8.37 25.14
C GLU A 166 -7.85 8.42 23.86
N PHE A 167 -7.32 9.06 22.82
CA PHE A 167 -7.89 9.12 21.47
C PHE A 167 -7.70 7.82 20.67
N ALA A 168 -7.21 6.78 21.34
CA ALA A 168 -6.92 5.45 20.79
C ALA A 168 -5.89 5.45 19.65
N TYR A 169 -4.95 6.39 19.66
CA TYR A 169 -3.76 6.28 18.83
C TYR A 169 -2.83 5.19 19.38
N GLU A 170 -2.30 4.37 18.48
CA GLU A 170 -1.35 3.31 18.81
C GLU A 170 0.08 3.88 18.84
N ARG A 171 0.77 3.72 19.98
CA ARG A 171 2.18 4.13 20.09
C ARG A 171 3.06 3.08 19.40
N ALA A 172 3.79 3.50 18.38
CA ALA A 172 4.69 2.66 17.60
C ALA A 172 6.14 3.19 17.62
N ASP A 173 7.11 2.34 17.29
CA ASP A 173 8.50 2.76 17.05
C ASP A 173 8.61 3.64 15.79
N MET A 174 7.74 3.38 14.81
CA MET A 174 7.75 3.99 13.50
C MET A 174 6.32 3.99 12.95
N VAL A 175 5.87 5.13 12.46
CA VAL A 175 4.53 5.33 11.95
C VAL A 175 4.40 4.69 10.56
N GLY A 176 3.54 3.68 10.46
CA GLY A 176 3.24 2.89 9.27
C GLY A 176 1.82 3.10 8.75
N LYS A 177 0.84 3.37 9.62
CA LYS A 177 -0.58 3.46 9.27
C LYS A 177 -1.28 4.62 10.02
N ARG A 178 -2.46 4.99 9.52
CA ARG A 178 -3.35 5.95 10.17
C ARG A 178 -3.70 5.49 11.58
N GLY A 179 -3.71 6.42 12.52
CA GLY A 179 -3.95 6.17 13.94
C GLY A 179 -2.73 5.73 14.74
N GLU A 180 -1.52 5.84 14.18
CA GLU A 180 -0.27 5.62 14.91
C GLU A 180 0.44 6.93 15.24
N PHE A 181 1.24 6.90 16.30
CA PHE A 181 2.21 7.93 16.61
C PHE A 181 3.52 7.34 17.14
N ALA A 182 4.63 8.05 16.92
CA ALA A 182 5.94 7.71 17.45
C ALA A 182 6.58 8.94 18.09
N VAL A 183 7.29 8.71 19.20
CA VAL A 183 7.94 9.76 20.01
C VAL A 183 9.45 9.54 19.97
N ARG A 184 10.21 10.59 19.64
CA ARG A 184 11.67 10.55 19.46
C ARG A 184 12.31 11.84 19.96
N GLY A 185 12.71 11.89 21.23
CA GLY A 185 13.19 13.12 21.84
C GLY A 185 12.13 14.23 21.74
N GLY A 186 12.49 15.37 21.13
CA GLY A 186 11.58 16.48 20.85
C GLY A 186 10.75 16.34 19.56
N ILE A 187 10.67 15.15 18.97
CA ILE A 187 9.91 14.91 17.74
C ILE A 187 8.72 13.97 18.00
N LEU A 188 7.57 14.34 17.46
CA LEU A 188 6.36 13.53 17.42
C LEU A 188 5.98 13.28 15.96
N ASP A 189 6.11 12.04 15.51
CA ASP A 189 5.55 11.59 14.23
C ASP A 189 4.11 11.11 14.49
N ILE A 190 3.12 11.60 13.76
CA ILE A 190 1.71 11.22 13.93
C ILE A 190 1.02 11.03 12.57
N PHE A 191 0.15 10.02 12.46
CA PHE A 191 -0.70 9.84 11.29
C PHE A 191 -2.18 9.98 11.65
N PRO A 192 -2.77 11.18 11.51
CA PRO A 192 -4.20 11.37 11.75
C PRO A 192 -5.08 10.54 10.82
N PRO A 193 -6.26 10.08 11.29
CA PRO A 193 -7.14 9.23 10.49
C PRO A 193 -7.69 9.91 9.24
N THR A 194 -7.76 11.24 9.22
CA THR A 194 -8.31 12.04 8.11
C THR A 194 -7.25 12.71 7.22
N ALA A 195 -5.96 12.66 7.58
CA ALA A 195 -4.89 13.35 6.85
C ALA A 195 -4.34 12.50 5.69
N ASP A 196 -3.93 13.08 4.57
CA ASP A 196 -3.39 12.30 3.44
C ASP A 196 -2.01 11.70 3.73
N HIS A 197 -1.17 12.45 4.45
CA HIS A 197 0.18 12.06 4.84
C HIS A 197 0.35 12.14 6.35
N PRO A 198 1.21 11.30 6.94
CA PRO A 198 1.64 11.49 8.32
C PRO A 198 2.46 12.78 8.44
N VAL A 199 2.45 13.37 9.64
CA VAL A 199 3.10 14.65 9.92
C VAL A 199 4.12 14.47 11.04
N ARG A 200 5.31 15.01 10.82
CA ARG A 200 6.38 15.15 11.79
C ARG A 200 6.24 16.51 12.47
N VAL A 201 6.08 16.48 13.78
CA VAL A 201 5.93 17.65 14.64
C VAL A 201 7.21 17.82 15.43
N GLU A 202 7.94 18.88 15.18
CA GLU A 202 9.18 19.20 15.88
C GLU A 202 8.88 20.19 17.00
N PHE A 203 9.40 19.91 18.20
CA PHE A 203 9.26 20.74 19.39
C PHE A 203 10.57 21.43 19.74
N TRP A 204 10.47 22.66 20.22
CA TRP A 204 11.53 23.41 20.86
C TRP A 204 11.13 23.73 22.31
N GLY A 205 11.56 22.87 23.24
CA GLY A 205 10.98 22.85 24.58
C GLY A 205 9.54 22.33 24.49
N ASP A 206 8.58 23.14 24.93
CA ASP A 206 7.15 22.81 24.89
C ASP A 206 6.43 23.47 23.69
N GLU A 207 7.13 24.24 22.85
CA GLU A 207 6.55 24.94 21.69
C GLU A 207 6.77 24.15 20.40
N ILE A 208 5.74 24.03 19.56
CA ILE A 208 5.87 23.43 18.22
C ILE A 208 6.64 24.40 17.31
N SER A 209 7.85 24.01 16.88
CA SER A 209 8.69 24.80 16.00
C SER A 209 8.33 24.60 14.53
N GLU A 210 8.11 23.36 14.10
CA GLU A 210 7.86 23.01 12.70
C GLU A 210 6.90 21.83 12.54
N LEU A 211 6.17 21.84 11.42
CA LEU A 211 5.29 20.76 10.97
C LEU A 211 5.69 20.36 9.54
N ARG A 212 6.02 19.08 9.34
CA ARG A 212 6.46 18.58 8.03
C ARG A 212 5.71 17.30 7.67
N ALA A 213 5.02 17.27 6.53
CA ALA A 213 4.50 16.01 6.01
C ALA A 213 5.66 15.07 5.70
N PHE A 214 5.52 13.77 5.93
CA PHE A 214 6.51 12.78 5.54
C PHE A 214 5.83 11.57 4.91
N SER A 215 6.61 10.68 4.31
CA SER A 215 6.06 9.44 3.76
C SER A 215 6.39 8.24 4.62
N VAL A 216 5.43 7.33 4.71
CA VAL A 216 5.57 6.06 5.42
C VAL A 216 6.71 5.19 4.87
N ALA A 217 6.98 5.23 3.55
CA ALA A 217 7.89 4.27 2.92
C ALA A 217 9.36 4.45 3.28
N ASP A 218 9.81 5.71 3.44
CA ASP A 218 11.20 6.06 3.76
C ASP A 218 11.34 6.89 5.04
N GLN A 219 10.21 7.29 5.66
CA GLN A 219 10.16 8.14 6.85
C GLN A 219 10.78 9.53 6.67
N ARG A 220 10.93 9.99 5.42
CA ARG A 220 11.52 11.29 5.08
C ARG A 220 10.46 12.35 4.80
N SER A 221 10.79 13.58 5.20
CA SER A 221 9.96 14.76 4.99
C SER A 221 9.72 15.02 3.49
N LEU A 222 8.51 15.48 3.17
CA LEU A 222 8.05 15.87 1.84
C LEU A 222 8.14 17.40 1.74
N THR A 223 9.19 17.91 1.09
CA THR A 223 9.47 19.35 1.03
C THR A 223 8.46 20.16 0.19
N GLU A 224 7.62 19.49 -0.59
CA GLU A 224 6.64 20.14 -1.48
C GLU A 224 5.25 20.28 -0.84
N VAL A 225 5.03 19.66 0.34
CA VAL A 225 3.75 19.66 1.04
C VAL A 225 3.87 20.55 2.27
N GLU A 226 3.37 21.77 2.18
CA GLU A 226 3.27 22.69 3.32
C GLU A 226 2.16 22.24 4.27
N VAL A 227 2.47 22.19 5.57
CA VAL A 227 1.53 21.81 6.63
C VAL A 227 1.55 22.87 7.71
N ASP A 228 0.50 23.69 7.77
CA ASP A 228 0.38 24.73 8.80
C ASP A 228 -0.40 24.27 10.04
N LEU A 229 -1.22 23.22 9.87
CA LEU A 229 -2.18 22.74 10.85
C LEU A 229 -2.39 21.23 10.71
N VAL A 230 -2.33 20.53 11.84
CA VAL A 230 -2.75 19.13 11.95
C VAL A 230 -3.94 19.03 12.88
N VAL A 231 -5.00 18.35 12.42
CA VAL A 231 -6.18 18.04 13.25
C VAL A 231 -6.21 16.52 13.48
N ALA A 232 -5.83 16.10 14.68
CA ALA A 232 -5.83 14.73 15.12
C ALA A 232 -7.18 14.38 15.78
N GLN A 233 -8.06 13.79 14.97
CA GLN A 233 -9.33 13.21 15.41
C GLN A 233 -9.10 11.89 16.15
N PRO A 234 -9.98 11.47 17.08
CA PRO A 234 -9.90 10.16 17.69
C PRO A 234 -9.97 9.03 16.65
N CYS A 235 -9.29 7.93 16.94
CA CYS A 235 -9.21 6.77 16.05
C CYS A 235 -10.34 5.76 16.28
N ARG A 236 -11.07 5.87 17.39
CA ARG A 236 -12.15 4.95 17.81
C ARG A 236 -13.35 5.73 18.35
N GLU A 237 -14.55 5.17 18.20
CA GLU A 237 -15.79 5.75 18.76
C GLU A 237 -15.97 5.43 20.26
N LEU A 238 -15.13 4.56 20.81
CA LEU A 238 -15.07 4.28 22.24
C LEU A 238 -13.76 4.86 22.79
N LEU A 239 -13.82 6.01 23.47
CA LEU A 239 -12.63 6.67 24.00
C LEU A 239 -12.18 6.06 25.32
N LEU A 240 -10.86 5.92 25.50
CA LEU A 240 -10.24 5.32 26.69
C LEU A 240 -10.13 6.28 27.88
N THR A 241 -11.21 7.03 28.13
CA THR A 241 -11.36 7.92 29.29
C THR A 241 -11.24 7.15 30.61
N GLU A 242 -10.86 7.83 31.68
CA GLU A 242 -10.73 7.20 33.02
C GLU A 242 -12.00 6.48 33.46
N ASP A 243 -13.17 7.08 33.22
CA ASP A 243 -14.46 6.48 33.55
C ASP A 243 -14.76 5.20 32.74
N LEU A 244 -14.32 5.13 31.47
CA LEU A 244 -14.39 3.89 30.70
C LEU A 244 -13.45 2.82 31.29
N ARG A 245 -12.24 3.20 31.70
CA ARG A 245 -11.24 2.29 32.28
C ARG A 245 -11.74 1.68 33.60
N GLU A 246 -12.34 2.49 34.46
CA GLU A 246 -12.98 2.03 35.70
C GLU A 246 -14.15 1.08 35.41
N SER A 247 -15.00 1.42 34.43
CA SER A 247 -16.09 0.56 33.97
C SER A 247 -15.57 -0.79 33.45
N ALA A 248 -14.53 -0.79 32.62
CA ALA A 248 -13.90 -2.01 32.10
C ALA A 248 -13.32 -2.89 33.22
N ALA A 249 -12.61 -2.30 34.19
CA ALA A 249 -12.07 -3.03 35.34
C ALA A 249 -13.17 -3.69 36.18
N LYS A 250 -14.28 -2.98 36.40
CA LYS A 250 -15.43 -3.50 37.13
C LYS A 250 -16.10 -4.65 36.39
N VAL A 251 -16.36 -4.50 35.08
CA VAL A 251 -16.96 -5.55 34.25
C VAL A 251 -16.05 -6.78 34.17
N ALA A 252 -14.73 -6.61 34.13
CA ALA A 252 -13.77 -7.72 34.17
C ALA A 252 -13.88 -8.51 35.48
N ALA A 253 -13.95 -7.81 36.62
CA ALA A 253 -14.09 -8.43 37.94
C ALA A 253 -15.42 -9.20 38.10
N ASP A 254 -16.50 -8.68 37.50
CA ASP A 254 -17.84 -9.29 37.57
C ASP A 254 -17.98 -10.51 36.63
N ASN A 255 -17.07 -10.73 35.67
CA ASN A 255 -17.16 -11.78 34.65
C ASN A 255 -15.90 -12.69 34.55
N PRO A 256 -15.42 -13.30 35.66
CA PRO A 256 -14.15 -14.05 35.67
C PRO A 256 -14.16 -15.37 34.87
N ALA A 257 -15.33 -15.79 34.35
CA ALA A 257 -15.50 -17.07 33.66
C ALA A 257 -15.09 -17.03 32.17
N ASP A 258 -15.01 -15.86 31.54
CA ASP A 258 -14.62 -15.69 30.12
C ASP A 258 -13.22 -15.06 30.03
N ALA A 259 -12.20 -15.91 29.92
CA ALA A 259 -10.80 -15.47 29.90
C ALA A 259 -10.48 -14.52 28.72
N ALA A 260 -11.13 -14.69 27.56
CA ALA A 260 -10.86 -13.86 26.38
C ALA A 260 -11.50 -12.47 26.51
N LEU A 261 -12.70 -12.40 27.10
CA LEU A 261 -13.35 -11.12 27.43
C LEU A 261 -12.60 -10.38 28.54
N VAL A 262 -12.16 -11.11 29.58
CA VAL A 262 -11.37 -10.53 30.68
C VAL A 262 -10.07 -9.96 30.17
N GLU A 263 -9.33 -10.67 29.31
CA GLU A 263 -8.09 -10.15 28.70
C GLU A 263 -8.34 -8.83 27.95
N MET A 264 -9.44 -8.75 27.19
CA MET A 264 -9.82 -7.54 26.46
C MET A 264 -10.15 -6.38 27.42
N LEU A 265 -10.96 -6.64 28.45
CA LEU A 265 -11.36 -5.64 29.44
C LEU A 265 -10.19 -5.19 30.34
N GLU A 266 -9.26 -6.08 30.69
CA GLU A 266 -8.05 -5.74 31.45
C GLU A 266 -7.14 -4.80 30.64
N LYS A 267 -6.97 -5.06 29.34
CA LYS A 267 -6.25 -4.15 28.44
C LYS A 267 -6.93 -2.79 28.36
N LEU A 268 -8.26 -2.76 28.21
CA LEU A 268 -9.02 -1.50 28.23
C LEU A 268 -8.89 -0.75 29.56
N ALA A 269 -8.93 -1.44 30.70
CA ALA A 269 -8.71 -0.83 32.02
C ALA A 269 -7.30 -0.22 32.16
N GLN A 270 -6.30 -0.82 31.49
CA GLN A 270 -4.94 -0.30 31.43
C GLN A 270 -4.78 0.86 30.43
N GLY A 271 -5.82 1.26 29.70
CA GLY A 271 -5.76 2.30 28.69
C GLY A 271 -5.14 1.83 27.36
N ILE A 272 -5.18 0.52 27.10
CA ILE A 272 -4.67 -0.08 25.86
C ILE A 272 -5.84 -0.37 24.92
N PRO A 273 -5.91 0.24 23.73
CA PRO A 273 -6.97 -0.06 22.76
C PRO A 273 -6.84 -1.49 22.25
N VAL A 274 -7.99 -2.12 21.99
CA VAL A 274 -8.07 -3.51 21.54
C VAL A 274 -9.05 -3.65 20.38
N GLU A 275 -8.74 -4.54 19.44
CA GLU A 275 -9.62 -4.84 18.31
C GLU A 275 -10.98 -5.36 18.78
N GLY A 276 -12.05 -4.82 18.20
CA GLY A 276 -13.43 -5.14 18.53
C GLY A 276 -13.97 -4.51 19.82
N MET A 277 -13.24 -3.57 20.45
CA MET A 277 -13.71 -2.93 21.68
C MET A 277 -15.05 -2.19 21.51
N GLU A 278 -15.37 -1.73 20.30
CA GLU A 278 -16.63 -1.08 19.97
C GLU A 278 -17.84 -2.01 20.17
N ALA A 279 -17.66 -3.33 20.11
CA ALA A 279 -18.71 -4.29 20.43
C ALA A 279 -19.10 -4.29 21.92
N LEU A 280 -18.22 -3.81 22.80
CA LEU A 280 -18.44 -3.71 24.25
C LEU A 280 -19.08 -2.38 24.67
N LEU A 281 -19.26 -1.46 23.73
CA LEU A 281 -19.89 -0.16 23.95
C LEU A 281 -21.21 -0.24 24.75
N PRO A 282 -22.18 -1.14 24.48
CA PRO A 282 -23.41 -1.23 25.27
C PRO A 282 -23.19 -1.71 26.72
N VAL A 283 -22.11 -2.47 26.96
CA VAL A 283 -21.76 -2.98 28.28
C VAL A 283 -21.05 -1.90 29.10
N LEU A 284 -20.17 -1.13 28.44
CA LEU A 284 -19.36 -0.10 29.08
C LEU A 284 -20.13 1.23 29.25
N ARG A 285 -21.13 1.48 28.40
CA ARG A 285 -22.01 2.67 28.38
C ARG A 285 -23.49 2.29 28.27
N PRO A 286 -24.08 1.62 29.28
CA PRO A 286 -25.44 1.12 29.20
C PRO A 286 -26.48 2.25 29.17
N GLY A 287 -27.36 2.23 28.16
CA GLY A 287 -28.52 3.14 28.07
C GLY A 287 -28.25 4.53 27.50
N GLU A 288 -27.02 4.82 27.05
CA GLU A 288 -26.61 6.15 26.61
C GLU A 288 -26.42 6.29 25.08
N LEU A 289 -26.84 5.28 24.31
CA LEU A 289 -26.61 5.25 22.87
C LEU A 289 -27.47 6.27 22.12
N GLN A 290 -26.87 6.92 21.11
CA GLN A 290 -27.54 7.88 20.24
C GLN A 290 -27.58 7.38 18.79
N LEU A 291 -28.48 7.90 17.98
CA LEU A 291 -28.50 7.70 16.52
C LEU A 291 -27.97 8.95 15.82
N LEU A 292 -27.57 8.82 14.55
CA LEU A 292 -27.24 9.98 13.71
C LEU A 292 -28.39 10.99 13.70
N THR A 293 -29.64 10.52 13.66
CA THR A 293 -30.79 11.40 13.71
C THR A 293 -30.88 12.19 14.99
N ASP A 294 -30.31 11.74 16.12
CA ASP A 294 -30.41 12.44 17.41
C ASP A 294 -29.46 13.64 17.52
N VAL A 295 -28.42 13.68 16.70
CA VAL A 295 -27.36 14.71 16.75
C VAL A 295 -27.46 15.75 15.64
N VAL A 296 -28.37 15.56 14.66
CA VAL A 296 -28.56 16.57 13.60
C VAL A 296 -29.32 17.80 14.12
N PRO A 297 -29.14 18.99 13.50
CA PRO A 297 -29.84 20.21 13.89
C PRO A 297 -31.36 20.04 13.94
N THR A 298 -32.04 20.76 14.85
CA THR A 298 -33.48 20.64 15.11
C THR A 298 -34.39 21.05 13.95
N GLN A 299 -33.85 21.69 12.91
CA GLN A 299 -34.58 22.09 11.71
C GLN A 299 -34.26 21.21 10.49
N SER A 300 -33.60 20.07 10.71
CA SER A 300 -33.15 19.19 9.64
C SER A 300 -34.30 18.41 9.00
N HIS A 301 -34.20 18.17 7.69
CA HIS A 301 -35.05 17.25 6.96
C HIS A 301 -34.36 15.89 6.81
N VAL A 302 -35.13 14.80 6.76
CA VAL A 302 -34.62 13.46 6.41
C VAL A 302 -35.25 13.04 5.08
N LEU A 303 -34.42 12.78 4.06
CA LEU A 303 -34.85 12.38 2.72
C LEU A 303 -34.34 10.96 2.40
N LEU A 304 -35.26 10.01 2.21
CA LEU A 304 -34.94 8.65 1.81
C LEU A 304 -35.04 8.49 0.29
N CYS A 305 -33.93 8.13 -0.36
CA CYS A 305 -33.88 7.80 -1.78
C CYS A 305 -34.14 6.29 -1.98
N ASP A 306 -35.16 5.94 -2.76
CA ASP A 306 -35.64 4.56 -2.96
C ASP A 306 -36.12 3.87 -1.67
N PRO A 307 -37.21 4.34 -1.06
CA PRO A 307 -37.65 3.88 0.27
C PRO A 307 -37.91 2.37 0.36
N GLU A 308 -38.38 1.71 -0.71
CA GLU A 308 -38.59 0.26 -0.73
C GLU A 308 -37.27 -0.53 -0.71
N LYS A 309 -36.24 -0.04 -1.43
CA LYS A 309 -34.89 -0.61 -1.42
C LYS A 309 -34.27 -0.45 -0.02
N ILE A 310 -34.43 0.73 0.57
CA ILE A 310 -34.01 1.03 1.95
C ILE A 310 -34.71 0.10 2.94
N ARG A 311 -36.03 -0.13 2.83
CA ARG A 311 -36.79 -1.00 3.73
C ARG A 311 -36.30 -2.44 3.67
N THR A 312 -36.08 -2.96 2.47
CA THR A 312 -35.54 -4.32 2.26
C THR A 312 -34.18 -4.45 2.93
N ARG A 313 -33.27 -3.51 2.64
CA ARG A 313 -31.91 -3.52 3.20
C ARG A 313 -31.89 -3.36 4.72
N ALA A 314 -32.76 -2.53 5.27
CA ALA A 314 -32.93 -2.36 6.72
C ALA A 314 -33.32 -3.69 7.39
N ALA A 315 -34.30 -4.40 6.83
CA ALA A 315 -34.73 -5.69 7.36
C ALA A 315 -33.60 -6.74 7.32
N ASP A 316 -32.85 -6.78 6.21
CA ASP A 316 -31.69 -7.67 6.09
C ASP A 316 -30.60 -7.35 7.12
N LEU A 317 -30.28 -6.06 7.33
CA LEU A 317 -29.28 -5.62 8.31
C LEU A 317 -29.65 -6.02 9.74
N VAL A 318 -30.90 -5.83 10.14
CA VAL A 318 -31.39 -6.23 11.47
C VAL A 318 -31.30 -7.75 11.65
N ARG A 319 -31.80 -8.52 10.66
CA ARG A 319 -31.77 -9.99 10.69
C ARG A 319 -30.33 -10.51 10.81
N THR A 320 -29.45 -10.10 9.91
CA THR A 320 -28.06 -10.57 9.90
C THR A 320 -27.29 -10.09 11.12
N GLY A 321 -27.56 -8.89 11.62
CA GLY A 321 -26.95 -8.41 12.86
C GLY A 321 -27.34 -9.26 14.07
N GLN A 322 -28.59 -9.69 14.18
CA GLN A 322 -29.03 -10.59 15.25
C GLN A 322 -28.36 -11.97 15.14
N GLU A 323 -28.33 -12.55 13.94
CA GLU A 323 -27.69 -13.85 13.70
C GLU A 323 -26.20 -13.84 14.03
N PHE A 324 -25.51 -12.75 13.70
CA PHE A 324 -24.07 -12.62 13.93
C PHE A 324 -23.76 -12.39 15.42
N LEU A 325 -24.61 -11.64 16.13
CA LEU A 325 -24.54 -11.50 17.59
C LEU A 325 -24.64 -12.86 18.27
N GLU A 326 -25.57 -13.72 17.84
CA GLU A 326 -25.71 -15.09 18.33
C GLU A 326 -24.53 -16.00 17.95
N ALA A 327 -23.87 -15.76 16.82
CA ALA A 327 -22.76 -16.59 16.34
C ALA A 327 -21.42 -16.27 17.02
N SER A 328 -21.03 -14.99 17.04
CA SER A 328 -19.66 -14.55 17.36
C SER A 328 -19.28 -14.67 18.83
N TRP A 329 -20.27 -14.52 19.71
CA TRP A 329 -20.05 -14.56 21.17
C TRP A 329 -20.32 -15.95 21.77
N THR A 330 -20.83 -16.90 20.97
CA THR A 330 -21.00 -18.31 21.38
C THR A 330 -19.81 -19.18 21.00
N ALA A 331 -19.01 -18.76 20.01
CA ALA A 331 -17.88 -19.53 19.49
C ALA A 331 -16.55 -19.31 20.24
N ALA A 332 -16.40 -18.19 20.95
CA ALA A 332 -15.20 -17.88 21.74
C ALA A 332 -15.07 -18.71 23.03
N SER A 333 -16.10 -19.48 23.38
CA SER A 333 -16.13 -20.40 24.52
C SER A 333 -15.35 -21.70 24.23
N PHE A 334 -14.09 -21.61 23.75
CA PHE A 334 -13.17 -22.75 23.80
C PHE A 334 -12.77 -22.98 25.27
N GLY A 335 -13.62 -23.72 26.00
CA GLY A 335 -13.32 -24.28 27.31
C GLY A 335 -14.20 -23.83 28.50
N GLY A 336 -15.11 -22.87 28.32
CA GLY A 336 -15.98 -22.37 29.40
C GLY A 336 -17.47 -22.55 29.09
N SER A 337 -18.25 -23.01 30.06
CA SER A 337 -19.67 -23.32 29.90
C SER A 337 -20.55 -22.07 30.11
N ALA A 338 -20.99 -21.46 29.00
CA ALA A 338 -22.33 -20.89 28.74
C ALA A 338 -22.27 -19.72 27.72
N PRO A 339 -23.31 -19.52 26.88
CA PRO A 339 -23.44 -18.32 26.04
C PRO A 339 -23.57 -17.06 26.91
N LEU A 340 -23.04 -15.91 26.48
CA LEU A 340 -23.06 -14.64 27.25
C LEU A 340 -24.45 -14.15 27.67
N GLY A 341 -25.53 -14.61 27.02
CA GLY A 341 -26.91 -14.43 27.50
C GLY A 341 -27.23 -15.12 28.83
N ALA A 342 -26.39 -16.07 29.27
CA ALA A 342 -26.47 -16.70 30.59
C ALA A 342 -25.69 -15.94 31.68
N HIS A 343 -24.87 -14.94 31.31
CA HIS A 343 -24.03 -14.15 32.22
C HIS A 343 -24.52 -12.70 32.43
N GLY A 344 -25.60 -12.27 31.76
CA GLY A 344 -26.29 -11.01 32.07
C GLY A 344 -25.78 -9.74 31.37
N LEU A 345 -24.88 -9.85 30.38
CA LEU A 345 -24.39 -8.70 29.60
C LEU A 345 -25.27 -8.47 28.34
N ASP A 346 -25.95 -7.33 28.27
CA ASP A 346 -26.83 -6.95 27.15
C ASP A 346 -26.06 -6.28 26.00
N LEU A 347 -25.45 -7.10 25.14
CA LEU A 347 -24.86 -6.66 23.87
C LEU A 347 -25.92 -6.34 22.80
N ALA A 348 -27.19 -6.73 22.99
CA ALA A 348 -28.24 -6.51 21.98
C ALA A 348 -28.62 -5.03 21.87
N SER A 349 -28.35 -4.23 22.89
CA SER A 349 -28.61 -2.79 22.86
C SER A 349 -27.75 -2.03 21.83
N SER A 350 -26.62 -2.56 21.33
CA SER A 350 -25.88 -1.97 20.19
C SER A 350 -26.33 -2.48 18.81
N ALA A 351 -27.31 -3.40 18.74
CA ALA A 351 -27.84 -3.88 17.47
C ALA A 351 -28.54 -2.75 16.69
N TYR A 352 -28.58 -2.90 15.37
CA TYR A 352 -29.28 -1.98 14.48
C TYR A 352 -30.72 -1.76 14.93
N ARG A 353 -31.15 -0.50 14.97
CA ARG A 353 -32.55 -0.13 15.26
C ARG A 353 -33.40 -0.35 14.02
N GLY A 354 -34.61 -0.89 14.19
CA GLY A 354 -35.58 -0.99 13.10
C GLY A 354 -35.87 0.39 12.49
N LEU A 355 -36.12 0.43 11.18
CA LEU A 355 -36.38 1.69 10.46
C LEU A 355 -37.63 2.41 11.00
N ASP A 356 -38.60 1.65 11.51
CA ASP A 356 -39.78 2.13 12.23
C ASP A 356 -39.42 2.86 13.53
N VAL A 357 -38.46 2.32 14.29
CA VAL A 357 -37.96 2.94 15.52
C VAL A 357 -37.22 4.24 15.20
N VAL A 358 -36.37 4.24 14.17
CA VAL A 358 -35.67 5.45 13.70
C VAL A 358 -36.68 6.52 13.28
N ARG A 359 -37.69 6.14 12.48
CA ARG A 359 -38.74 7.05 12.02
C ARG A 359 -39.52 7.65 13.19
N ALA A 360 -39.93 6.83 14.16
CA ALA A 360 -40.62 7.31 15.35
C ALA A 360 -39.76 8.30 16.16
N GLY A 361 -38.45 8.06 16.25
CA GLY A 361 -37.48 8.99 16.85
C GLY A 361 -37.44 10.33 16.12
N VAL A 362 -37.34 10.31 14.78
CA VAL A 362 -37.35 11.52 13.93
C VAL A 362 -38.65 12.31 14.10
N GLU A 363 -39.80 11.63 14.03
CA GLU A 363 -41.12 12.26 14.20
C GLU A 363 -41.30 12.85 15.61
N SER A 364 -40.81 12.17 16.66
CA SER A 364 -40.87 12.67 18.05
C SER A 364 -40.08 13.97 18.27
N ARG A 365 -39.04 14.20 17.46
CA ARG A 365 -38.22 15.43 17.46
C ARG A 365 -38.78 16.51 16.53
N GLY A 366 -39.90 16.24 15.85
CA GLY A 366 -40.56 17.19 14.93
C GLY A 366 -39.83 17.36 13.60
N LEU A 367 -38.92 16.45 13.25
CA LEU A 367 -38.15 16.50 12.01
C LEU A 367 -38.97 15.92 10.84
N PRO A 368 -38.99 16.56 9.66
CA PRO A 368 -39.66 16.02 8.48
C PRO A 368 -39.06 14.72 7.95
N TRP A 369 -39.92 13.77 7.56
CA TRP A 369 -39.56 12.48 6.94
C TRP A 369 -40.10 12.41 5.50
N TRP A 370 -39.21 12.59 4.54
CA TRP A 370 -39.51 12.64 3.10
C TRP A 370 -38.97 11.43 2.38
N THR A 371 -39.60 11.07 1.26
CA THR A 371 -39.15 9.98 0.39
C THR A 371 -39.09 10.44 -1.06
N LEU A 372 -38.12 9.94 -1.82
CA LEU A 372 -37.98 10.12 -3.26
C LEU A 372 -37.85 8.76 -3.93
N SER A 373 -38.80 8.41 -4.79
CA SER A 373 -38.88 7.12 -5.48
C SER A 373 -38.96 7.30 -7.00
N PRO A 374 -38.28 6.48 -7.82
CA PRO A 374 -38.51 6.44 -9.25
C PRO A 374 -39.78 5.66 -9.63
N LEU A 375 -40.35 4.90 -8.68
CA LEU A 375 -41.56 4.12 -8.86
C LEU A 375 -42.76 4.88 -8.29
N ALA A 376 -43.77 5.12 -9.11
CA ALA A 376 -45.10 5.56 -8.66
C ALA A 376 -45.87 4.36 -8.10
N ALA A 377 -46.51 4.51 -6.95
CA ALA A 377 -47.32 3.46 -6.33
C ALA A 377 -48.84 3.67 -6.52
N ASP A 378 -49.25 4.57 -7.43
CA ASP A 378 -50.65 4.99 -7.64
C ASP A 378 -51.33 5.47 -6.34
N ASP A 379 -50.56 6.05 -5.40
CA ASP A 379 -51.07 6.65 -4.17
C ASP A 379 -51.40 8.15 -4.41
N PRO A 380 -52.63 8.63 -4.14
CA PRO A 380 -52.99 10.03 -4.27
C PRO A 380 -52.15 11.01 -3.41
N ALA A 381 -51.42 10.50 -2.40
CA ALA A 381 -50.50 11.29 -1.59
C ALA A 381 -49.13 11.52 -2.25
N GLU A 382 -48.82 10.81 -3.34
CA GLU A 382 -47.58 10.97 -4.11
C GLU A 382 -47.60 12.24 -4.96
N ILE A 383 -46.47 12.93 -4.97
CA ILE A 383 -46.24 14.12 -5.78
C ILE A 383 -45.25 13.75 -6.88
N VAL A 384 -45.77 13.57 -8.09
CA VAL A 384 -44.96 13.30 -9.28
C VAL A 384 -44.33 14.61 -9.76
N LEU A 385 -43.00 14.67 -9.82
CA LEU A 385 -42.29 15.83 -10.34
C LEU A 385 -42.22 15.75 -11.87
N PRO A 386 -42.50 16.85 -12.60
CA PRO A 386 -42.55 16.86 -14.07
C PRO A 386 -41.15 16.96 -14.68
N VAL A 387 -40.35 15.90 -14.52
CA VAL A 387 -39.00 15.77 -15.10
C VAL A 387 -38.82 14.43 -15.80
N LEU A 388 -37.89 14.38 -16.75
CA LEU A 388 -37.61 13.17 -17.54
C LEU A 388 -36.13 12.80 -17.42
N SER A 389 -35.82 11.50 -17.51
CA SER A 389 -34.44 11.03 -17.68
C SER A 389 -33.89 11.50 -19.02
N ALA A 390 -32.59 11.81 -19.07
CA ALA A 390 -31.92 12.07 -20.33
C ALA A 390 -31.90 10.82 -21.25
N PRO A 391 -31.83 11.02 -22.57
CA PRO A 391 -31.61 9.93 -23.52
C PRO A 391 -30.18 9.39 -23.38
N ALA A 392 -30.04 8.10 -23.06
CA ALA A 392 -28.75 7.42 -22.96
C ALA A 392 -28.39 6.67 -24.25
N ALA A 393 -27.24 6.99 -24.83
CA ALA A 393 -26.68 6.33 -26.01
C ALA A 393 -25.86 5.08 -25.68
N ARG A 394 -25.36 4.95 -24.43
CA ARG A 394 -24.65 3.76 -23.91
C ARG A 394 -23.52 3.28 -24.84
N GLY A 395 -22.77 4.20 -25.44
CA GLY A 395 -21.63 3.88 -26.31
C GLY A 395 -21.97 3.56 -27.77
N SER A 396 -23.25 3.53 -28.19
CA SER A 396 -23.63 3.33 -29.59
C SER A 396 -23.45 4.62 -30.39
N GLU A 397 -22.61 4.60 -31.44
CA GLU A 397 -22.38 5.79 -32.28
C GLU A 397 -23.67 6.32 -32.95
N GLU A 398 -24.56 5.44 -33.39
CA GLU A 398 -25.85 5.83 -33.99
C GLU A 398 -26.73 6.58 -32.98
N LEU A 399 -26.76 6.11 -31.73
CA LEU A 399 -27.52 6.77 -30.66
C LEU A 399 -26.84 8.07 -30.23
N VAL A 400 -25.51 8.15 -30.18
CA VAL A 400 -24.79 9.39 -29.90
C VAL A 400 -25.09 10.45 -30.96
N ALA A 401 -25.07 10.07 -32.25
CA ALA A 401 -25.46 10.97 -33.33
C ALA A 401 -26.91 11.46 -33.18
N THR A 402 -27.81 10.59 -32.73
CA THR A 402 -29.21 10.94 -32.45
C THR A 402 -29.33 11.91 -31.26
N VAL A 403 -28.56 11.70 -30.19
CA VAL A 403 -28.49 12.61 -29.04
C VAL A 403 -27.97 13.98 -29.49
N PHE A 404 -26.90 14.03 -30.28
CA PHE A 404 -26.35 15.29 -30.80
C PHE A 404 -27.33 16.03 -31.71
N ALA A 405 -28.04 15.31 -32.58
CA ALA A 405 -29.09 15.89 -33.41
C ALA A 405 -30.24 16.48 -32.54
N SER A 406 -30.63 15.78 -31.47
CA SER A 406 -31.63 16.27 -30.51
C SER A 406 -31.14 17.52 -29.77
N LEU A 407 -29.90 17.53 -29.29
CA LEU A 407 -29.27 18.70 -28.66
C LEU A 407 -29.23 19.90 -29.61
N ARG A 408 -28.83 19.68 -30.88
CA ARG A 408 -28.84 20.72 -31.92
C ARG A 408 -30.22 21.32 -32.11
N ALA A 409 -31.26 20.48 -32.22
CA ALA A 409 -32.64 20.95 -32.34
C ALA A 409 -33.07 21.76 -31.11
N HIS A 410 -32.77 21.26 -29.91
CA HIS A 410 -33.11 21.92 -28.64
C HIS A 410 -32.48 23.32 -28.53
N VAL A 411 -31.16 23.42 -28.75
CA VAL A 411 -30.48 24.73 -28.66
C VAL A 411 -30.90 25.68 -29.76
N THR A 412 -31.19 25.19 -30.98
CA THR A 412 -31.69 26.04 -32.09
C THR A 412 -33.06 26.65 -31.76
N THR A 413 -33.88 25.98 -30.96
CA THR A 413 -35.17 26.53 -30.47
C THR A 413 -35.03 27.49 -29.27
N GLY A 414 -33.80 27.83 -28.89
CA GLY A 414 -33.50 28.73 -27.77
C GLY A 414 -33.52 28.06 -26.39
N GLY A 415 -33.43 26.73 -26.36
CA GLY A 415 -33.21 25.93 -25.16
C GLY A 415 -31.78 26.05 -24.63
N ARG A 416 -31.56 25.51 -23.43
CA ARG A 416 -30.26 25.35 -22.78
C ARG A 416 -29.87 23.88 -22.76
N ALA A 417 -28.61 23.58 -23.04
CA ALA A 417 -28.08 22.23 -22.95
C ALA A 417 -26.70 22.24 -22.32
N VAL A 418 -26.41 21.26 -21.45
CA VAL A 418 -25.08 21.04 -20.89
C VAL A 418 -24.69 19.58 -20.97
N ILE A 419 -23.44 19.32 -21.33
CA ILE A 419 -22.77 18.03 -21.18
C ILE A 419 -21.76 18.15 -20.05
N VAL A 420 -21.92 17.33 -19.01
CA VAL A 420 -21.02 17.28 -17.86
C VAL A 420 -20.04 16.12 -18.05
N VAL A 421 -18.75 16.42 -17.94
CA VAL A 421 -17.65 15.44 -18.11
C VAL A 421 -16.64 15.54 -16.99
N ALA A 422 -16.04 14.41 -16.62
CA ALA A 422 -15.14 14.39 -15.48
C ALA A 422 -13.75 15.00 -15.78
N GLY A 423 -13.26 14.86 -17.03
CA GLY A 423 -11.91 15.23 -17.43
C GLY A 423 -11.82 16.33 -18.49
N HIS A 424 -10.78 17.17 -18.40
CA HIS A 424 -10.52 18.26 -19.36
C HIS A 424 -10.22 17.74 -20.78
N GLY A 425 -9.49 16.62 -20.91
CA GLY A 425 -9.24 15.98 -22.20
C GLY A 425 -10.53 15.47 -22.85
N THR A 426 -11.39 14.79 -22.08
CA THR A 426 -12.72 14.36 -22.53
C THR A 426 -13.59 15.54 -22.95
N ALA A 427 -13.53 16.67 -22.23
CA ALA A 427 -14.26 17.89 -22.58
C ALA A 427 -13.87 18.40 -23.98
N GLN A 428 -12.58 18.45 -24.29
CA GLN A 428 -12.09 18.86 -25.62
C GLN A 428 -12.59 17.91 -26.71
N ARG A 429 -12.49 16.60 -26.48
CA ARG A 429 -12.96 15.58 -27.44
C ARG A 429 -14.47 15.69 -27.71
N ILE A 430 -15.29 15.91 -26.68
CA ILE A 430 -16.73 16.10 -26.88
C ILE A 430 -16.99 17.38 -27.67
N GLN A 431 -16.25 18.46 -27.44
CA GLN A 431 -16.39 19.69 -28.22
C GLN A 431 -16.05 19.48 -29.70
N GLU A 432 -14.98 18.75 -30.00
CA GLU A 432 -14.63 18.39 -31.37
C GLU A 432 -15.73 17.55 -32.04
N ARG A 433 -16.24 16.53 -31.36
CA ARG A 433 -17.34 15.70 -31.89
C ARG A 433 -18.65 16.48 -32.08
N LEU A 434 -18.95 17.44 -31.20
CA LEU A 434 -20.09 18.33 -31.35
C LEU A 434 -19.90 19.26 -32.56
N ALA A 435 -18.68 19.77 -32.77
CA ALA A 435 -18.35 20.59 -33.94
C ALA A 435 -18.49 19.81 -35.26
N ASP A 436 -18.02 18.55 -35.30
CA ASP A 436 -18.17 17.66 -36.46
C ASP A 436 -19.64 17.35 -36.77
N ALA A 437 -20.48 17.25 -35.73
CA ALA A 437 -21.93 17.09 -35.86
C ALA A 437 -22.69 18.42 -36.11
N GLU A 438 -21.97 19.51 -36.35
CA GLU A 438 -22.49 20.87 -36.55
C GLU A 438 -23.41 21.36 -35.40
N VAL A 439 -23.11 20.94 -34.17
CA VAL A 439 -23.80 21.38 -32.95
C VAL A 439 -23.07 22.59 -32.37
N PRO A 440 -23.74 23.75 -32.17
CA PRO A 440 -23.11 24.91 -31.53
C PRO A 440 -22.72 24.56 -30.08
N ALA A 441 -21.43 24.53 -29.77
CA ALA A 441 -20.92 24.15 -28.45
C ALA A 441 -19.83 25.11 -27.96
N ALA A 442 -19.69 25.25 -26.64
CA ALA A 442 -18.61 26.01 -26.01
C ALA A 442 -18.22 25.41 -24.66
N ALA A 443 -16.94 25.52 -24.30
CA ALA A 443 -16.47 25.25 -22.95
C ALA A 443 -17.09 26.24 -21.97
N LEU A 444 -17.58 25.75 -20.83
CA LEU A 444 -18.03 26.58 -19.72
C LEU A 444 -16.98 26.57 -18.62
N GLU A 445 -16.71 27.75 -18.06
CA GLU A 445 -15.91 27.88 -16.84
C GLU A 445 -16.63 27.21 -15.65
N PRO A 446 -15.89 26.65 -14.67
CA PRO A 446 -16.49 26.09 -13.46
C PRO A 446 -17.44 27.08 -12.77
N GLY A 447 -18.66 26.63 -12.46
CA GLY A 447 -19.70 27.42 -11.81
C GLY A 447 -20.46 28.37 -12.75
N ALA A 448 -20.21 28.35 -14.06
CA ALA A 448 -20.95 29.15 -15.03
C ALA A 448 -22.39 28.61 -15.27
N GLU A 449 -23.31 29.51 -15.58
CA GLU A 449 -24.69 29.14 -15.95
C GLU A 449 -24.76 28.65 -17.42
N PRO A 450 -25.60 27.63 -17.70
CA PRO A 450 -25.92 27.22 -19.06
C PRO A 450 -26.49 28.36 -19.91
N VAL A 451 -25.84 28.65 -21.03
CA VAL A 451 -26.27 29.70 -21.97
C VAL A 451 -27.33 29.16 -22.94
N ARG A 452 -28.28 30.01 -23.35
CA ARG A 452 -29.28 29.65 -24.37
C ARG A 452 -28.65 29.62 -25.76
N GLY A 453 -29.08 28.68 -26.61
CA GLY A 453 -28.66 28.64 -28.01
C GLY A 453 -27.35 27.91 -28.30
N LEU A 454 -26.69 27.38 -27.26
CA LEU A 454 -25.46 26.60 -27.38
C LEU A 454 -25.43 25.46 -26.35
N VAL A 455 -24.69 24.40 -26.67
CA VAL A 455 -24.39 23.29 -25.77
C VAL A 455 -23.15 23.66 -24.97
N GLY A 456 -23.31 23.84 -23.66
CA GLY A 456 -22.18 24.02 -22.75
C GLY A 456 -21.50 22.68 -22.47
N VAL A 457 -20.18 22.62 -22.54
CA VAL A 457 -19.40 21.49 -22.04
C VAL A 457 -18.70 21.93 -20.77
N LEU A 458 -19.00 21.27 -19.66
CA LEU A 458 -18.56 21.68 -18.33
C LEU A 458 -17.84 20.52 -17.63
N CYS A 459 -16.68 20.81 -17.05
CA CYS A 459 -15.93 19.85 -16.25
C CYS A 459 -16.53 19.73 -14.84
N GLY A 460 -16.96 18.53 -14.46
CA GLY A 460 -17.56 18.22 -13.17
C GLY A 460 -18.09 16.79 -13.15
N SER A 461 -18.61 16.36 -12.00
CA SER A 461 -19.03 14.98 -11.79
C SER A 461 -20.56 14.84 -11.68
N LEU A 462 -21.18 14.12 -12.63
CA LEU A 462 -22.60 13.78 -12.64
C LEU A 462 -22.80 12.40 -13.28
N HIS A 463 -23.63 11.53 -12.68
CA HIS A 463 -23.74 10.14 -13.11
C HIS A 463 -24.86 9.85 -14.12
N ASP A 464 -25.95 10.59 -14.07
CA ASP A 464 -27.10 10.39 -14.95
C ASP A 464 -27.64 11.76 -15.38
N GLY A 465 -27.95 11.92 -16.66
CA GLY A 465 -28.54 13.14 -17.18
C GLY A 465 -30.03 13.27 -16.88
N ILE A 466 -30.52 14.51 -16.94
CA ILE A 466 -31.91 14.87 -16.65
C ILE A 466 -32.41 15.98 -17.56
N VAL A 467 -33.71 15.97 -17.85
CA VAL A 467 -34.41 16.98 -18.63
C VAL A 467 -35.42 17.73 -17.77
N PHE A 468 -35.28 19.05 -17.75
CA PHE A 468 -36.17 20.01 -17.10
C PHE A 468 -36.94 20.79 -18.17
N ASP A 469 -38.22 20.49 -18.34
CA ASP A 469 -39.04 21.01 -19.44
C ASP A 469 -39.33 22.51 -19.31
N ASP A 470 -39.67 23.00 -18.10
CA ASP A 470 -40.06 24.40 -17.88
C ASP A 470 -38.83 25.33 -17.92
N ALA A 471 -37.71 24.89 -17.35
CA ALA A 471 -36.43 25.58 -17.48
C ALA A 471 -35.83 25.51 -18.90
N LYS A 472 -36.41 24.67 -19.78
CA LYS A 472 -35.89 24.30 -21.11
C LYS A 472 -34.43 23.86 -21.05
N LEU A 473 -34.09 23.06 -20.05
CA LEU A 473 -32.73 22.63 -19.76
C LEU A 473 -32.59 21.13 -19.99
N VAL A 474 -31.63 20.74 -20.84
CA VAL A 474 -31.23 19.35 -21.03
C VAL A 474 -29.83 19.17 -20.45
N VAL A 475 -29.68 18.23 -19.52
CA VAL A 475 -28.39 17.86 -18.93
C VAL A 475 -28.05 16.45 -19.37
N ILE A 476 -26.88 16.28 -19.96
CA ILE A 476 -26.33 14.98 -20.37
C ILE A 476 -25.09 14.72 -19.54
N ALA A 477 -25.01 13.56 -18.90
CA ALA A 477 -23.79 13.10 -18.24
C ALA A 477 -22.88 12.37 -19.24
N GLU A 478 -21.59 12.29 -18.95
CA GLU A 478 -20.62 11.53 -19.75
C GLU A 478 -21.06 10.06 -19.93
N SER A 479 -21.57 9.45 -18.86
CA SER A 479 -22.11 8.09 -18.81
C SER A 479 -23.29 7.86 -19.76
N ASP A 480 -24.12 8.89 -20.03
CA ASP A 480 -25.22 8.79 -20.99
C ASP A 480 -24.69 8.58 -22.40
N LEU A 481 -23.54 9.18 -22.73
CA LEU A 481 -22.91 9.09 -24.05
C LEU A 481 -22.06 7.82 -24.18
N THR A 482 -21.22 7.53 -23.19
CA THR A 482 -20.21 6.46 -23.25
C THR A 482 -20.71 5.12 -22.74
N GLY A 483 -21.72 5.11 -21.87
CA GLY A 483 -22.15 3.92 -21.12
C GLY A 483 -21.25 3.56 -19.94
N ASN A 484 -20.10 4.22 -19.80
CA ASN A 484 -19.12 3.96 -18.75
C ASN A 484 -19.28 5.00 -17.64
N ARG A 485 -19.33 4.53 -16.39
CA ARG A 485 -19.32 5.40 -15.21
C ARG A 485 -17.87 5.79 -14.91
N VAL A 486 -17.57 7.07 -15.00
CA VAL A 486 -16.27 7.63 -14.61
C VAL A 486 -16.43 8.26 -13.23
N THR A 487 -15.74 7.74 -12.23
CA THR A 487 -15.59 8.42 -10.94
C THR A 487 -14.66 9.62 -11.12
N ALA A 488 -14.96 10.72 -10.43
CA ALA A 488 -14.18 11.96 -10.50
C ALA A 488 -12.67 11.67 -10.43
N PRO A 489 -11.86 12.16 -11.39
CA PRO A 489 -10.42 12.17 -11.20
C PRO A 489 -10.12 13.08 -10.01
N GLY A 490 -9.52 12.53 -8.95
CA GLY A 490 -8.97 13.37 -7.89
C GLY A 490 -8.05 14.40 -8.53
N GLU A 491 -8.17 15.67 -8.13
CA GLU A 491 -7.31 16.75 -8.65
C GLU A 491 -5.86 16.27 -8.68
N GLY A 492 -5.26 16.28 -9.87
CA GLY A 492 -3.90 15.80 -10.10
C GLY A 492 -2.92 16.54 -9.20
N LYS A 493 -2.62 15.95 -8.04
CA LYS A 493 -1.61 16.45 -7.12
C LYS A 493 -0.24 16.25 -7.78
N LYS A 494 0.49 17.35 -7.95
CA LYS A 494 1.83 17.36 -8.52
C LYS A 494 2.78 16.53 -7.67
N LEU A 495 3.65 15.80 -8.38
CA LEU A 495 4.51 14.76 -7.83
C LEU A 495 5.71 15.32 -7.07
N PRO A 496 6.00 14.83 -5.85
CA PRO A 496 7.29 15.03 -5.22
C PRO A 496 8.41 14.24 -5.91
N ALA A 497 9.61 14.82 -5.87
CA ALA A 497 10.81 14.30 -6.52
C ALA A 497 11.24 12.88 -6.10
N ARG A 498 11.87 12.18 -7.05
CA ARG A 498 12.51 10.85 -7.02
C ARG A 498 13.03 10.43 -5.63
N ARG A 499 12.50 9.31 -5.10
CA ARG A 499 13.02 8.68 -3.89
C ARG A 499 13.97 7.52 -4.19
N ARG A 500 15.03 7.45 -3.41
CA ARG A 500 15.99 6.34 -3.32
C ARG A 500 15.90 5.74 -1.93
N ASN A 501 15.74 4.42 -1.88
CA ASN A 501 15.89 3.52 -0.74
C ASN A 501 14.70 3.46 0.24
N GLN A 502 13.94 2.37 0.13
CA GLN A 502 13.00 1.94 1.18
C GLN A 502 13.78 1.45 2.40
N VAL A 503 13.28 1.78 3.59
CA VAL A 503 13.85 1.33 4.86
C VAL A 503 13.45 -0.13 5.09
N ASP A 504 14.40 -1.07 4.92
CA ASP A 504 14.24 -2.45 5.39
C ASP A 504 15.11 -2.68 6.63
N PRO A 505 14.55 -2.51 7.83
CA PRO A 505 15.29 -2.60 9.06
C PRO A 505 15.54 -4.06 9.44
N LEU A 506 16.80 -4.35 9.79
CA LEU A 506 17.23 -5.67 10.22
C LEU A 506 16.66 -5.98 11.63
N ALA A 507 15.49 -6.62 11.68
CA ALA A 507 14.91 -7.10 12.93
C ALA A 507 15.60 -8.41 13.36
N LEU A 508 16.39 -8.35 14.43
CA LEU A 508 17.01 -9.53 15.06
C LEU A 508 16.43 -9.75 16.46
N SER A 509 15.90 -10.95 16.70
CA SER A 509 15.45 -11.42 18.00
C SER A 509 16.45 -12.43 18.56
N SER A 510 16.64 -12.45 19.89
CA SER A 510 17.51 -13.44 20.55
C SER A 510 17.15 -14.86 20.10
N GLY A 511 18.14 -15.59 19.61
CA GLY A 511 17.97 -16.93 19.05
C GLY A 511 17.94 -16.99 17.52
N ASP A 512 17.81 -15.85 16.83
CA ASP A 512 17.88 -15.80 15.36
C ASP A 512 19.24 -16.28 14.84
N MET A 513 19.22 -16.96 13.69
CA MET A 513 20.42 -17.42 13.02
C MET A 513 20.96 -16.31 12.11
N VAL A 514 22.26 -16.04 12.23
CA VAL A 514 22.96 -14.99 11.48
C VAL A 514 24.17 -15.57 10.76
N VAL A 515 24.43 -15.08 9.55
CA VAL A 515 25.61 -15.43 8.77
C VAL A 515 26.60 -14.29 8.86
N HIS A 516 27.80 -14.59 9.37
CA HIS A 516 28.93 -13.70 9.29
C HIS A 516 29.80 -14.12 8.10
N ASP A 517 30.19 -13.18 7.24
CA ASP A 517 30.92 -13.47 5.99
C ASP A 517 32.22 -14.28 6.18
N GLN A 518 32.93 -14.08 7.29
CA GLN A 518 34.20 -14.74 7.60
C GLN A 518 34.05 -15.99 8.48
N HIS A 519 33.11 -15.97 9.43
CA HIS A 519 33.01 -16.99 10.49
C HIS A 519 31.86 -17.99 10.28
N GLY A 520 30.96 -17.69 9.35
CA GLY A 520 29.84 -18.53 9.00
C GLY A 520 28.63 -18.34 9.89
N ILE A 521 27.84 -19.40 9.99
CA ILE A 521 26.51 -19.38 10.63
C ILE A 521 26.66 -19.44 12.16
N GLY A 522 26.15 -18.41 12.83
CA GLY A 522 26.07 -18.28 14.28
C GLY A 522 24.65 -17.95 14.75
N ARG A 523 24.45 -17.93 16.07
CA ARG A 523 23.17 -17.58 16.71
C ARG A 523 23.30 -16.23 17.41
N PHE A 524 22.42 -15.29 17.10
CA PHE A 524 22.35 -14.02 17.80
C PHE A 524 21.87 -14.24 19.24
N VAL A 525 22.54 -13.61 20.22
CA VAL A 525 22.22 -13.73 21.65
C VAL A 525 21.64 -12.42 22.17
N GLU A 526 22.44 -11.36 22.14
CA GLU A 526 22.10 -10.06 22.73
C GLU A 526 23.01 -8.97 22.16
N MET A 527 22.61 -7.72 22.34
CA MET A 527 23.48 -6.55 22.18
C MET A 527 24.03 -6.18 23.56
N ILE A 528 25.34 -5.94 23.65
CA ILE A 528 25.95 -5.49 24.90
C ILE A 528 26.77 -4.22 24.70
N GLU A 529 26.77 -3.38 25.72
CA GLU A 529 27.68 -2.24 25.81
C GLU A 529 28.94 -2.64 26.60
N ARG A 530 30.11 -2.27 26.10
CA ARG A 530 31.39 -2.41 26.81
C ARG A 530 32.21 -1.14 26.72
N THR A 531 32.76 -0.72 27.86
CA THR A 531 33.73 0.37 27.90
C THR A 531 35.15 -0.18 27.71
N VAL A 532 35.80 0.19 26.61
CA VAL A 532 37.19 -0.18 26.30
C VAL A 532 38.03 1.08 26.22
N GLY A 533 39.06 1.20 27.06
CA GLY A 533 39.95 2.37 27.06
C GLY A 533 39.25 3.70 27.39
N GLY A 534 38.13 3.66 28.12
CA GLY A 534 37.33 4.84 28.48
C GLY A 534 36.32 5.30 27.43
N ALA A 535 36.22 4.61 26.28
CA ALA A 535 35.20 4.84 25.25
C ALA A 535 34.12 3.75 25.34
N ARG A 536 32.85 4.13 25.22
CA ARG A 536 31.73 3.18 25.18
C ARG A 536 31.60 2.65 23.75
N ARG A 537 31.40 1.34 23.62
CA ARG A 537 31.14 0.68 22.35
C ARG A 537 30.09 -0.39 22.53
N GLU A 538 29.16 -0.45 21.59
CA GLU A 538 28.18 -1.53 21.52
C GLU A 538 28.73 -2.67 20.66
N TYR A 539 28.36 -3.89 21.01
CA TYR A 539 28.75 -5.11 20.31
C TYR A 539 27.55 -6.02 20.13
N LEU A 540 27.46 -6.65 18.96
CA LEU A 540 26.53 -7.74 18.71
C LEU A 540 27.16 -9.07 19.16
N VAL A 541 26.50 -9.80 20.04
CA VAL A 541 27.02 -11.09 20.54
C VAL A 541 26.44 -12.24 19.73
N ILE A 542 27.32 -13.02 19.11
CA ILE A 542 26.96 -14.17 18.28
C ILE A 542 27.61 -15.43 18.86
N GLU A 543 26.80 -16.47 19.08
CA GLU A 543 27.24 -17.77 19.56
C GLU A 543 27.44 -18.75 18.41
N TYR A 544 28.59 -19.43 18.41
CA TYR A 544 29.02 -20.43 17.44
C TYR A 544 29.11 -21.82 18.08
N ALA A 545 29.27 -22.85 17.24
CA ALA A 545 29.44 -24.21 17.73
C ALA A 545 30.69 -24.33 18.61
N PRO A 546 30.63 -25.12 19.70
CA PRO A 546 31.74 -25.24 20.62
C PRO A 546 32.95 -25.89 19.97
N SER A 547 34.12 -25.27 20.14
CA SER A 547 35.41 -25.80 19.67
C SER A 547 35.79 -27.14 20.32
N LYS A 548 35.27 -27.43 21.53
CA LYS A 548 35.50 -28.69 22.27
C LYS A 548 34.19 -29.34 22.71
N ARG A 549 34.11 -30.66 22.56
CA ARG A 549 32.93 -31.47 22.90
C ARG A 549 32.62 -31.34 24.41
N GLY A 550 31.46 -30.79 24.76
CA GLY A 550 31.01 -30.62 26.15
C GLY A 550 31.25 -29.22 26.77
N GLN A 551 31.73 -28.23 26.01
CA GLN A 551 31.82 -26.83 26.43
C GLN A 551 30.63 -25.99 25.91
N PRO A 552 30.30 -24.85 26.54
CA PRO A 552 29.33 -23.89 26.00
C PRO A 552 29.81 -23.37 24.63
N GLY A 553 28.87 -22.86 23.82
CA GLY A 553 29.18 -22.30 22.50
C GLY A 553 30.17 -21.13 22.59
N ASP A 554 31.03 -21.03 21.56
CA ASP A 554 32.04 -19.97 21.49
C ASP A 554 31.36 -18.65 21.10
N ARG A 555 31.67 -17.54 21.79
CA ARG A 555 31.04 -16.23 21.53
C ARG A 555 31.96 -15.31 20.75
N LEU A 556 31.44 -14.73 19.67
CA LEU A 556 32.04 -13.64 18.91
C LEU A 556 31.35 -12.33 19.27
N TYR A 557 32.14 -11.29 19.54
CA TYR A 557 31.66 -9.92 19.77
C TYR A 557 31.92 -9.13 18.50
N VAL A 558 30.87 -8.91 17.70
CA VAL A 558 30.99 -8.16 16.44
C VAL A 558 30.83 -6.67 16.73
N PRO A 559 31.82 -5.83 16.36
CA PRO A 559 31.70 -4.39 16.51
C PRO A 559 30.67 -3.80 15.53
N MET A 560 30.05 -2.68 15.91
CA MET A 560 29.02 -2.04 15.07
C MET A 560 29.53 -1.58 13.69
N ASP A 561 30.83 -1.30 13.56
CA ASP A 561 31.45 -0.89 12.30
C ASP A 561 31.49 -2.01 11.23
N SER A 562 31.33 -3.27 11.65
CA SER A 562 31.41 -4.47 10.81
C SER A 562 30.04 -5.17 10.64
N LEU A 563 28.94 -4.46 10.91
CA LEU A 563 27.57 -4.98 10.73
C LEU A 563 27.22 -5.28 9.27
N ASP A 564 27.90 -4.66 8.31
CA ASP A 564 27.76 -4.93 6.88
C ASP A 564 28.13 -6.38 6.49
N GLN A 565 28.93 -7.05 7.33
CA GLN A 565 29.31 -8.46 7.16
C GLN A 565 28.32 -9.46 7.76
N LEU A 566 27.27 -8.95 8.40
CA LEU A 566 26.23 -9.75 9.02
C LEU A 566 24.96 -9.71 8.18
N SER A 567 24.44 -10.89 7.91
CA SER A 567 23.15 -11.07 7.27
C SER A 567 22.32 -12.05 8.09
N ARG A 568 21.00 -11.89 8.08
CA ARG A 568 20.11 -12.89 8.67
C ARG A 568 20.19 -14.17 7.82
N TYR A 569 20.29 -15.33 8.46
CA TYR A 569 20.28 -16.60 7.74
C TYR A 569 18.87 -16.91 7.23
N VAL A 570 18.75 -17.06 5.91
CA VAL A 570 17.53 -17.49 5.22
C VAL A 570 17.88 -18.71 4.37
N GLY A 571 17.36 -19.89 4.73
CA GLY A 571 17.76 -21.14 4.07
C GLY A 571 16.88 -22.37 4.30
N GLY A 572 15.83 -22.32 5.14
CA GLY A 572 14.91 -23.44 5.35
C GLY A 572 15.17 -24.28 6.57
N GLU A 573 16.15 -25.18 6.45
CA GLU A 573 16.53 -26.09 7.52
C GLU A 573 17.30 -25.34 8.60
N MET A 574 17.12 -25.72 9.87
CA MET A 574 17.97 -25.23 10.96
C MET A 574 19.42 -25.66 10.68
N PRO A 575 20.31 -24.74 10.29
CA PRO A 575 21.65 -25.09 9.87
C PRO A 575 22.49 -25.46 11.10
N SER A 576 23.50 -26.31 10.90
CA SER A 576 24.49 -26.54 11.95
C SER A 576 25.33 -25.28 12.16
N LEU A 577 25.47 -24.85 13.42
CA LEU A 577 26.36 -23.75 13.78
C LEU A 577 27.79 -24.01 13.31
N SER A 578 28.42 -22.98 12.76
CA SER A 578 29.81 -23.02 12.31
C SER A 578 30.77 -23.00 13.51
N LYS A 579 31.99 -23.50 13.33
CA LYS A 579 33.05 -23.46 14.36
C LYS A 579 33.95 -22.25 14.16
N LEU A 580 34.24 -21.53 15.24
CA LEU A 580 35.09 -20.35 15.20
C LEU A 580 36.55 -20.76 14.89
N GLY A 581 37.14 -20.19 13.83
CA GLY A 581 38.52 -20.47 13.41
C GLY A 581 38.72 -21.76 12.59
N GLY A 582 37.66 -22.48 12.22
CA GLY A 582 37.73 -23.66 11.34
C GLY A 582 37.78 -23.30 9.85
N SER A 583 38.41 -24.14 9.02
CA SER A 583 38.43 -23.97 7.55
C SER A 583 37.16 -24.49 6.85
N ASP A 584 36.21 -25.06 7.60
CA ASP A 584 34.96 -25.63 7.09
C ASP A 584 34.13 -24.58 6.36
N TRP A 585 33.97 -23.38 6.94
CA TRP A 585 33.22 -22.28 6.32
C TRP A 585 33.84 -21.81 4.99
N ALA A 586 35.16 -21.61 4.96
CA ALA A 586 35.88 -21.22 3.75
C ALA A 586 35.71 -22.26 2.63
N ASN A 587 35.69 -23.56 2.99
CA ASN A 587 35.42 -24.63 2.04
C ASN A 587 33.97 -24.60 1.51
N THR A 588 32.99 -24.34 2.36
CA THR A 588 31.57 -24.19 1.97
C THR A 588 31.39 -22.99 1.04
N LYS A 589 31.97 -21.82 1.38
CA LYS A 589 31.97 -20.62 0.51
C LYS A 589 32.63 -20.88 -0.84
N ARG A 590 33.75 -21.61 -0.89
CA ARG A 590 34.43 -21.99 -2.14
C ARG A 590 33.58 -22.90 -3.03
N LYS A 591 32.86 -23.88 -2.43
CA LYS A 591 31.93 -24.74 -3.18
C LYS A 591 30.77 -23.95 -3.75
N ALA A 592 30.16 -23.06 -2.96
CA ALA A 592 29.11 -22.17 -3.42
C ALA A 592 29.58 -21.26 -4.57
N ARG A 593 30.74 -20.59 -4.42
CA ARG A 593 31.37 -19.79 -5.49
C ARG A 593 31.57 -20.56 -6.79
N LYS A 594 31.92 -21.85 -6.73
CA LYS A 594 32.09 -22.68 -7.93
C LYS A 594 30.76 -22.87 -8.67
N ALA A 595 29.70 -23.25 -7.96
CA ALA A 595 28.37 -23.43 -8.54
C ALA A 595 27.81 -22.13 -9.12
N VAL A 596 28.00 -21.02 -8.40
CA VAL A 596 27.56 -19.69 -8.84
C VAL A 596 28.24 -19.25 -10.14
N ARG A 597 29.53 -19.58 -10.36
CA ARG A 597 30.23 -19.25 -11.62
C ARG A 597 29.64 -19.95 -12.84
N GLU A 598 29.12 -21.17 -12.68
CA GLU A 598 28.47 -21.91 -13.77
C GLU A 598 27.18 -21.18 -14.20
N ILE A 599 26.37 -20.74 -13.22
CA ILE A 599 25.15 -19.95 -13.45
C ILE A 599 25.50 -18.59 -14.09
N ALA A 600 26.49 -17.87 -13.55
CA ALA A 600 26.92 -16.58 -14.08
C ALA A 600 27.37 -16.67 -15.54
N THR A 601 27.99 -17.78 -15.95
CA THR A 601 28.41 -18.00 -17.34
C THR A 601 27.21 -18.06 -18.29
N GLU A 602 26.17 -18.82 -17.94
CA GLU A 602 24.94 -18.89 -18.75
C GLU A 602 24.24 -17.52 -18.83
N LEU A 603 24.18 -16.81 -17.71
CA LEU A 603 23.53 -15.50 -17.64
C LEU A 603 24.24 -14.43 -18.48
N VAL A 604 25.58 -14.38 -18.42
CA VAL A 604 26.38 -13.42 -19.18
C VAL A 604 26.36 -13.74 -20.67
N GLN A 605 26.30 -15.01 -21.08
CA GLN A 605 26.12 -15.38 -22.49
C GLN A 605 24.81 -14.82 -23.05
N LEU A 606 23.73 -14.86 -22.28
CA LEU A 606 22.42 -14.33 -22.68
C LEU A 606 22.44 -12.79 -22.78
N TYR A 607 23.12 -12.12 -21.83
CA TYR A 607 23.35 -10.68 -21.87
C TYR A 607 24.22 -10.24 -23.06
N ALA A 608 25.32 -10.95 -23.33
CA ALA A 608 26.22 -10.67 -24.44
C ALA A 608 25.52 -10.88 -25.79
N ALA A 609 24.70 -11.93 -25.91
CA ALA A 609 23.86 -12.14 -27.09
C ALA A 609 22.88 -10.98 -27.30
N ARG A 610 22.28 -10.45 -26.22
CA ARG A 610 21.37 -9.29 -26.27
C ARG A 610 22.06 -7.99 -26.68
N GLN A 611 23.26 -7.72 -26.16
CA GLN A 611 24.04 -6.53 -26.55
C GLN A 611 24.55 -6.59 -27.99
N ALA A 612 24.88 -7.78 -28.48
CA ALA A 612 25.34 -7.98 -29.85
C ALA A 612 24.20 -7.96 -30.88
N ALA A 613 22.96 -8.22 -30.45
CA ALA A 613 21.78 -8.16 -31.30
C ALA A 613 21.34 -6.70 -31.52
N PRO A 614 21.05 -6.29 -32.77
CA PRO A 614 20.45 -4.98 -33.03
C PRO A 614 19.01 -4.96 -32.48
N GLY A 615 18.75 -4.12 -31.47
CA GLY A 615 17.40 -3.84 -30.98
C GLY A 615 16.71 -2.75 -31.79
N HIS A 616 15.48 -2.40 -31.38
CA HIS A 616 14.73 -1.28 -31.93
C HIS A 616 14.61 -0.18 -30.86
N ALA A 617 15.24 0.97 -31.09
CA ALA A 617 15.06 2.13 -30.23
C ALA A 617 13.74 2.82 -30.59
N PHE A 618 12.76 2.75 -29.69
CA PHE A 618 11.47 3.41 -29.84
C PHE A 618 11.63 4.95 -29.74
N ALA A 619 10.73 5.69 -30.38
CA ALA A 619 10.71 7.15 -30.38
C ALA A 619 10.14 7.74 -29.08
N PRO A 620 10.43 9.02 -28.76
CA PRO A 620 9.82 9.72 -27.62
C PRO A 620 8.29 9.77 -27.69
N ASP A 621 7.66 10.01 -26.54
CA ASP A 621 6.20 10.05 -26.42
C ASP A 621 5.54 11.13 -27.30
N THR A 622 4.35 10.82 -27.80
CA THR A 622 3.53 11.70 -28.64
C THR A 622 2.39 12.35 -27.85
N PRO A 623 1.68 13.35 -28.42
CA PRO A 623 0.47 13.88 -27.79
C PRO A 623 -0.61 12.83 -27.52
N TRP A 624 -0.79 11.84 -28.41
CA TRP A 624 -1.73 10.73 -28.18
C TRP A 624 -1.30 9.85 -27.01
N GLN A 625 0.01 9.69 -26.76
CA GLN A 625 0.49 8.96 -25.58
C GLN A 625 0.04 9.68 -24.29
N GLN A 626 0.20 11.00 -24.23
CA GLN A 626 -0.20 11.81 -23.08
C GLN A 626 -1.72 11.74 -22.86
N GLU A 627 -2.51 11.85 -23.92
CA GLU A 627 -3.97 11.76 -23.83
C GLU A 627 -4.46 10.40 -23.29
N MET A 628 -3.88 9.29 -23.75
CA MET A 628 -4.20 7.95 -23.26
C MET A 628 -3.82 7.78 -21.78
N GLU A 629 -2.71 8.38 -21.37
CA GLU A 629 -2.23 8.39 -19.97
C GLU A 629 -3.15 9.22 -19.08
N ASP A 630 -3.52 10.43 -19.51
CA ASP A 630 -4.42 11.34 -18.79
C ASP A 630 -5.86 10.79 -18.67
N ALA A 631 -6.27 9.92 -19.60
CA ALA A 631 -7.55 9.22 -19.54
C ALA A 631 -7.60 8.10 -18.49
N PHE A 632 -6.54 7.90 -17.69
CA PHE A 632 -6.54 6.92 -16.61
C PHE A 632 -7.43 7.38 -15.44
N ALA A 633 -8.38 6.53 -15.06
CA ALA A 633 -9.40 6.86 -14.04
C ALA A 633 -8.88 6.86 -12.60
N PHE A 634 -7.61 6.48 -12.38
CA PHE A 634 -7.00 6.39 -11.06
C PHE A 634 -5.75 7.27 -11.01
N THR A 635 -5.43 7.81 -9.84
CA THR A 635 -4.16 8.51 -9.64
C THR A 635 -3.03 7.50 -9.54
N GLU A 636 -2.01 7.66 -10.37
CA GLU A 636 -0.84 6.78 -10.33
C GLU A 636 -0.01 7.00 -9.08
N THR A 637 0.52 5.91 -8.53
CA THR A 637 1.47 5.98 -7.42
C THR A 637 2.86 6.40 -7.91
N HIS A 638 3.69 6.93 -7.02
CA HIS A 638 5.08 7.28 -7.35
C HIS A 638 5.87 6.08 -7.90
N ASP A 639 5.66 4.89 -7.33
CA ASP A 639 6.31 3.66 -7.80
C ASP A 639 5.85 3.27 -9.20
N GLN A 640 4.55 3.43 -9.50
CA GLN A 640 4.02 3.20 -10.85
C GLN A 640 4.65 4.16 -11.86
N LEU A 641 4.69 5.44 -11.56
CA LEU A 641 5.28 6.46 -12.44
C LEU A 641 6.77 6.24 -12.65
N THR A 642 7.50 5.84 -11.61
CA THR A 642 8.92 5.49 -11.71
C THR A 642 9.09 4.27 -12.62
N ALA A 643 8.31 3.21 -12.43
CA ALA A 643 8.35 2.03 -13.28
C ALA A 643 7.96 2.33 -14.74
N ILE A 644 6.98 3.20 -14.98
CA ILE A 644 6.59 3.67 -16.33
C ILE A 644 7.75 4.40 -16.99
N ALA A 645 8.38 5.35 -16.29
CA ALA A 645 9.51 6.10 -16.80
C ALA A 645 10.71 5.19 -17.11
N GLU A 646 11.00 4.21 -16.26
CA GLU A 646 12.06 3.23 -16.46
C GLU A 646 11.80 2.32 -17.67
N VAL A 647 10.57 1.80 -17.82
CA VAL A 647 10.17 0.99 -18.99
C VAL A 647 10.32 1.80 -20.28
N LYS A 648 9.79 3.02 -20.33
CA LYS A 648 9.89 3.88 -21.52
C LYS A 648 11.35 4.22 -21.85
N ALA A 649 12.16 4.54 -20.84
CA ALA A 649 13.57 4.85 -21.02
C ALA A 649 14.38 3.65 -21.53
N ASP A 650 13.99 2.42 -21.19
CA ASP A 650 14.61 1.22 -21.75
C ASP A 650 14.18 0.95 -23.20
N MET A 651 12.90 1.14 -23.51
CA MET A 651 12.38 1.02 -24.88
C MET A 651 13.05 2.01 -25.84
N GLU A 652 13.42 3.20 -25.37
CA GLU A 652 14.12 4.20 -26.20
C GLU A 652 15.61 3.88 -26.44
N ARG A 653 16.15 2.82 -25.82
CA ARG A 653 17.54 2.40 -26.01
C ARG A 653 17.68 1.49 -27.24
N PRO A 654 18.84 1.49 -27.92
CA PRO A 654 19.10 0.60 -29.05
C PRO A 654 19.32 -0.88 -28.67
N VAL A 655 19.39 -1.19 -27.37
CA VAL A 655 19.58 -2.55 -26.85
C VAL A 655 18.23 -3.08 -26.41
N PRO A 656 17.84 -4.33 -26.76
CA PRO A 656 16.55 -4.87 -26.38
C PRO A 656 16.30 -4.84 -24.87
N MET A 657 15.12 -4.37 -24.46
CA MET A 657 14.69 -4.36 -23.05
C MET A 657 14.42 -5.78 -22.54
N ASP A 658 14.85 -6.11 -21.31
CA ASP A 658 14.35 -7.26 -20.55
C ASP A 658 14.12 -6.81 -19.10
N ARG A 659 12.89 -6.36 -18.84
CA ARG A 659 12.48 -5.80 -17.55
C ARG A 659 11.40 -6.64 -16.90
N VAL A 660 11.51 -6.82 -15.58
CA VAL A 660 10.44 -7.41 -14.77
C VAL A 660 9.81 -6.38 -13.84
N ILE A 661 8.49 -6.25 -13.91
CA ILE A 661 7.68 -5.48 -12.97
C ILE A 661 7.17 -6.42 -11.90
N CYS A 662 7.57 -6.18 -10.66
CA CYS A 662 7.10 -6.89 -9.49
C CYS A 662 6.23 -5.98 -8.64
N GLY A 663 5.06 -6.46 -8.25
CA GLY A 663 4.18 -5.73 -7.34
C GLY A 663 2.98 -6.58 -6.99
N ASP A 664 2.37 -6.34 -5.84
CA ASP A 664 1.21 -7.12 -5.41
C ASP A 664 0.06 -7.02 -6.43
N VAL A 665 -0.82 -8.03 -6.44
CA VAL A 665 -1.91 -8.05 -7.42
C VAL A 665 -2.85 -6.88 -7.17
N GLY A 666 -3.15 -6.08 -8.18
CA GLY A 666 -3.94 -4.85 -8.06
C GLY A 666 -3.12 -3.56 -7.96
N TYR A 667 -1.78 -3.62 -8.01
CA TYR A 667 -0.92 -2.43 -7.99
C TYR A 667 -0.72 -1.80 -9.38
N GLY A 668 -1.66 -1.98 -10.31
CA GLY A 668 -1.63 -1.33 -11.62
C GLY A 668 -0.53 -1.81 -12.59
N LYS A 669 0.02 -3.02 -12.43
CA LYS A 669 1.02 -3.58 -13.37
C LYS A 669 0.54 -3.58 -14.83
N THR A 670 -0.73 -3.91 -15.02
CA THR A 670 -1.37 -3.91 -16.35
C THR A 670 -1.37 -2.53 -16.99
N GLU A 671 -1.50 -1.45 -16.22
CA GLU A 671 -1.48 -0.08 -16.75
C GLU A 671 -0.10 0.25 -17.34
N ILE A 672 0.99 -0.18 -16.69
CA ILE A 672 2.34 -0.02 -17.22
C ILE A 672 2.51 -0.78 -18.54
N ALA A 673 1.94 -1.99 -18.62
CA ALA A 673 1.94 -2.80 -19.83
C ALA A 673 1.14 -2.17 -20.97
N VAL A 674 -0.02 -1.58 -20.69
CA VAL A 674 -0.83 -0.85 -21.69
C VAL A 674 -0.06 0.36 -22.22
N ARG A 675 0.59 1.15 -21.35
CA ARG A 675 1.41 2.31 -21.76
C ARG A 675 2.59 1.92 -22.65
N ALA A 676 3.30 0.87 -22.28
CA ALA A 676 4.39 0.31 -23.09
C ALA A 676 3.88 -0.20 -24.45
N ALA A 677 2.74 -0.91 -24.47
CA ALA A 677 2.15 -1.41 -25.69
C ALA A 677 1.71 -0.27 -26.63
N PHE A 678 1.07 0.76 -26.10
CA PHE A 678 0.61 1.90 -26.90
C PHE A 678 1.79 2.66 -27.52
N LYS A 679 2.89 2.87 -26.77
CA LYS A 679 4.13 3.44 -27.30
C LYS A 679 4.70 2.61 -28.46
N ALA A 680 4.72 1.28 -28.32
CA ALA A 680 5.21 0.40 -29.38
C ALA A 680 4.35 0.46 -30.66
N VAL A 681 3.02 0.52 -30.50
CA VAL A 681 2.08 0.62 -31.63
C VAL A 681 2.23 1.95 -32.36
N GLN A 682 2.47 3.05 -31.66
CA GLN A 682 2.67 4.36 -32.29
C GLN A 682 3.91 4.41 -33.20
N ASP A 683 4.92 3.59 -32.93
CA ASP A 683 6.09 3.40 -33.78
C ASP A 683 5.90 2.36 -34.89
N GLY A 684 4.65 1.89 -35.08
CA GLY A 684 4.29 0.92 -36.11
C GLY A 684 4.74 -0.51 -35.81
N LYS A 685 5.03 -0.83 -34.53
CA LYS A 685 5.39 -2.18 -34.10
C LYS A 685 4.20 -2.91 -33.49
N GLN A 686 4.12 -4.21 -33.76
CA GLN A 686 3.13 -5.09 -33.17
C GLN A 686 3.53 -5.49 -31.74
N VAL A 687 2.53 -5.76 -30.91
CA VAL A 687 2.69 -6.16 -29.50
C VAL A 687 2.03 -7.51 -29.26
N ALA A 688 2.76 -8.41 -28.59
CA ALA A 688 2.24 -9.70 -28.14
C ALA A 688 2.09 -9.71 -26.61
N VAL A 689 0.87 -9.94 -26.11
CA VAL A 689 0.61 -10.12 -24.68
C VAL A 689 0.37 -11.60 -24.39
N LEU A 690 1.35 -12.25 -23.78
CA LEU A 690 1.37 -13.67 -23.45
C LEU A 690 0.88 -13.90 -22.02
N VAL A 691 -0.16 -14.72 -21.90
CA VAL A 691 -0.79 -15.05 -20.62
C VAL A 691 -0.96 -16.56 -20.44
N PRO A 692 -0.93 -17.10 -19.20
CA PRO A 692 -0.94 -18.54 -18.99
C PRO A 692 -2.34 -19.17 -19.12
N THR A 693 -3.41 -18.40 -18.92
CA THR A 693 -4.79 -18.87 -18.93
C THR A 693 -5.65 -18.08 -19.91
N THR A 694 -6.67 -18.72 -20.46
CA THR A 694 -7.65 -18.10 -21.37
C THR A 694 -8.44 -16.97 -20.70
N LEU A 695 -8.72 -17.11 -19.40
CA LEU A 695 -9.40 -16.09 -18.61
C LEU A 695 -8.55 -14.81 -18.46
N LEU A 696 -7.26 -14.94 -18.16
CA LEU A 696 -6.35 -13.78 -18.18
C LEU A 696 -6.28 -13.16 -19.58
N ALA A 697 -6.40 -13.97 -20.64
CA ALA A 697 -6.41 -13.46 -22.00
C ALA A 697 -7.64 -12.59 -22.27
N GLN A 698 -8.82 -13.00 -21.81
CA GLN A 698 -10.03 -12.20 -21.89
C GLN A 698 -9.94 -10.93 -21.03
N GLN A 699 -9.43 -11.05 -19.80
CA GLN A 699 -9.28 -9.90 -18.90
C GLN A 699 -8.36 -8.83 -19.53
N HIS A 700 -7.18 -9.24 -19.99
CA HIS A 700 -6.25 -8.34 -20.66
C HIS A 700 -6.81 -7.83 -21.98
N LEU A 701 -7.49 -8.66 -22.79
CA LEU A 701 -8.14 -8.22 -24.02
C LEU A 701 -9.16 -7.11 -23.76
N GLN A 702 -10.03 -7.28 -22.77
CA GLN A 702 -11.02 -6.29 -22.39
C GLN A 702 -10.34 -5.00 -21.90
N THR A 703 -9.37 -5.11 -20.99
CA THR A 703 -8.67 -3.95 -20.44
C THR A 703 -7.95 -3.16 -21.54
N PHE A 704 -7.21 -3.85 -22.41
CA PHE A 704 -6.51 -3.22 -23.52
C PHE A 704 -7.49 -2.57 -24.50
N ALA A 705 -8.57 -3.26 -24.86
CA ALA A 705 -9.59 -2.72 -25.77
C ALA A 705 -10.29 -1.48 -25.19
N GLU A 706 -10.66 -1.49 -23.91
CA GLU A 706 -11.26 -0.35 -23.22
C GLU A 706 -10.30 0.85 -23.15
N ARG A 707 -9.03 0.61 -22.81
CA ARG A 707 -8.02 1.68 -22.69
C ARG A 707 -7.67 2.30 -24.04
N VAL A 708 -7.67 1.54 -25.14
CA VAL A 708 -7.33 2.06 -26.48
C VAL A 708 -8.55 2.38 -27.37
N ALA A 709 -9.78 2.25 -26.87
CA ALA A 709 -11.02 2.45 -27.64
C ALA A 709 -11.12 3.82 -28.33
N GLY A 710 -10.42 4.83 -27.79
CA GLY A 710 -10.38 6.18 -28.38
C GLY A 710 -9.44 6.34 -29.58
N PHE A 711 -8.62 5.34 -29.89
CA PHE A 711 -7.49 5.44 -30.81
C PHE A 711 -7.60 4.45 -31.97
N PRO A 712 -6.94 4.70 -33.11
CA PRO A 712 -6.95 3.81 -34.27
C PRO A 712 -6.03 2.59 -34.05
N VAL A 713 -6.25 1.83 -32.97
CA VAL A 713 -5.45 0.66 -32.58
C VAL A 713 -6.34 -0.58 -32.57
N THR A 714 -5.95 -1.61 -33.31
CA THR A 714 -6.71 -2.86 -33.40
C THR A 714 -6.18 -3.89 -32.42
N VAL A 715 -6.97 -4.20 -31.40
CA VAL A 715 -6.68 -5.24 -30.40
C VAL A 715 -7.48 -6.51 -30.70
N LYS A 716 -6.82 -7.66 -30.76
CA LYS A 716 -7.48 -8.96 -30.97
C LYS A 716 -7.02 -10.02 -29.96
N GLY A 717 -7.93 -10.93 -29.64
CA GLY A 717 -7.66 -12.07 -28.77
C GLY A 717 -7.35 -13.35 -29.55
N LEU A 718 -6.29 -14.07 -29.18
CA LEU A 718 -6.00 -15.41 -29.68
C LEU A 718 -5.91 -16.42 -28.52
N SER A 719 -7.04 -17.04 -28.21
CA SER A 719 -7.18 -18.02 -27.13
C SER A 719 -7.80 -19.31 -27.66
N ARG A 720 -8.04 -20.29 -26.80
CA ARG A 720 -8.77 -21.52 -27.17
C ARG A 720 -10.23 -21.22 -27.58
N PHE A 721 -10.81 -20.13 -27.05
CA PHE A 721 -12.22 -19.76 -27.23
C PHE A 721 -12.47 -18.82 -28.40
N THR A 722 -11.41 -18.29 -29.03
CA THR A 722 -11.54 -17.54 -30.27
C THR A 722 -12.10 -18.46 -31.35
N ASP A 723 -13.20 -18.07 -31.98
CA ASP A 723 -13.86 -18.89 -33.01
C ASP A 723 -12.86 -19.31 -34.09
N PRO A 724 -13.00 -20.50 -34.72
CA PRO A 724 -12.03 -20.94 -35.73
C PRO A 724 -11.94 -20.00 -36.95
N ALA A 725 -13.03 -19.32 -37.28
CA ALA A 725 -13.06 -18.31 -38.34
C ALA A 725 -12.28 -17.05 -37.91
N GLU A 726 -12.60 -16.50 -36.74
CA GLU A 726 -11.92 -15.34 -36.17
C GLU A 726 -10.44 -15.62 -35.88
N SER A 727 -10.09 -16.80 -35.39
CA SER A 727 -8.70 -17.23 -35.17
C SER A 727 -7.89 -17.14 -36.47
N ARG A 728 -8.47 -17.55 -37.61
CA ARG A 728 -7.77 -17.46 -38.91
C ARG A 728 -7.61 -16.02 -39.34
N GLU A 729 -8.65 -15.21 -39.20
CA GLU A 729 -8.62 -13.78 -39.49
C GLU A 729 -7.57 -13.05 -38.65
N VAL A 730 -7.47 -13.36 -37.36
CA VAL A 730 -6.44 -12.81 -36.46
C VAL A 730 -5.04 -13.25 -36.90
N ILE A 731 -4.84 -14.53 -37.22
CA ILE A 731 -3.53 -15.03 -37.67
C ILE A 731 -3.11 -14.40 -39.01
N ASP A 732 -4.05 -14.23 -39.94
CA ASP A 732 -3.79 -13.57 -41.22
C ASP A 732 -3.50 -12.06 -41.00
N GLY A 733 -4.29 -11.40 -40.15
CA GLY A 733 -4.12 -10.00 -39.75
C GLY A 733 -2.79 -9.74 -39.02
N MET A 734 -2.30 -10.70 -38.24
CA MET A 734 -0.97 -10.65 -37.63
C MET A 734 0.15 -10.66 -38.67
N ALA A 735 -0.01 -11.46 -39.73
CA ALA A 735 0.97 -11.58 -40.80
C ALA A 735 0.96 -10.37 -41.75
N THR A 736 -0.21 -9.72 -41.97
CA THR A 736 -0.34 -8.50 -42.79
C THR A 736 -0.06 -7.21 -42.00
N GLY A 737 -0.10 -7.28 -40.66
CA GLY A 737 0.05 -6.15 -39.76
C GLY A 737 -1.21 -5.28 -39.63
N GLU A 738 -2.39 -5.85 -39.92
CA GLU A 738 -3.69 -5.19 -39.65
C GLU A 738 -4.08 -5.26 -38.17
N VAL A 739 -3.48 -6.19 -37.42
CA VAL A 739 -3.66 -6.33 -35.96
C VAL A 739 -2.41 -5.81 -35.25
N ASP A 740 -2.59 -4.79 -34.42
CA ASP A 740 -1.50 -4.11 -33.71
C ASP A 740 -1.14 -4.81 -32.40
N ILE A 741 -2.15 -5.18 -31.61
CA ILE A 741 -1.98 -5.83 -30.31
C ILE A 741 -2.72 -7.17 -30.30
N VAL A 742 -1.99 -8.24 -29.97
CA VAL A 742 -2.59 -9.57 -29.81
C VAL A 742 -2.43 -10.05 -28.38
N VAL A 743 -3.56 -10.29 -27.71
CA VAL A 743 -3.59 -10.90 -26.39
C VAL A 743 -3.90 -12.38 -26.52
N GLY A 744 -3.01 -13.26 -26.05
CA GLY A 744 -3.19 -14.67 -26.27
C GLY A 744 -2.44 -15.60 -25.33
N THR A 745 -2.87 -16.86 -25.34
CA THR A 745 -2.26 -17.89 -24.50
C THR A 745 -1.03 -18.51 -25.19
N HIS A 746 -0.58 -19.67 -24.72
CA HIS A 746 0.43 -20.49 -25.40
C HIS A 746 0.14 -20.78 -26.89
N ARG A 747 -1.08 -20.52 -27.39
CA ARG A 747 -1.37 -20.53 -28.84
C ARG A 747 -0.44 -19.60 -29.62
N LEU A 748 -0.03 -18.47 -29.05
CA LEU A 748 0.92 -17.53 -29.67
C LEU A 748 2.35 -18.08 -29.78
N LEU A 749 2.67 -19.17 -29.05
CA LEU A 749 3.97 -19.84 -29.06
C LEU A 749 3.99 -21.07 -29.98
N GLN A 750 2.88 -21.37 -30.67
CA GLN A 750 2.81 -22.50 -31.58
C GLN A 750 3.66 -22.27 -32.83
N THR A 751 4.23 -23.35 -33.36
CA THR A 751 5.02 -23.30 -34.59
C THR A 751 4.14 -22.92 -35.79
N GLY A 752 4.62 -21.98 -36.61
CA GLY A 752 3.95 -21.58 -37.86
C GLY A 752 3.27 -20.21 -37.83
N LEU A 753 3.20 -19.54 -36.68
CA LEU A 753 2.74 -18.14 -36.61
C LEU A 753 3.81 -17.20 -37.18
N ARG A 754 3.36 -16.18 -37.93
CA ARG A 754 4.23 -15.16 -38.53
C ARG A 754 3.76 -13.78 -38.08
N TRP A 755 4.71 -12.97 -37.66
CA TRP A 755 4.52 -11.55 -37.36
C TRP A 755 5.11 -10.73 -38.49
N LYS A 756 4.49 -9.58 -38.79
CA LYS A 756 5.07 -8.62 -39.74
C LYS A 756 6.25 -7.90 -39.10
N GLU A 757 6.01 -7.23 -37.98
CA GLU A 757 7.02 -6.48 -37.23
C GLU A 757 6.70 -6.48 -35.73
N LEU A 758 7.05 -7.56 -35.04
CA LEU A 758 6.92 -7.65 -33.58
C LEU A 758 7.99 -6.80 -32.90
N GLY A 759 7.58 -5.83 -32.06
CA GLY A 759 8.51 -4.94 -31.35
C GLY A 759 8.50 -5.10 -29.83
N LEU A 760 7.41 -5.57 -29.24
CA LEU A 760 7.29 -5.74 -27.79
C LEU A 760 6.55 -7.03 -27.44
N VAL A 761 7.06 -7.76 -26.45
CA VAL A 761 6.40 -8.92 -25.84
C VAL A 761 6.15 -8.65 -24.36
N ILE A 762 4.89 -8.67 -23.97
CA ILE A 762 4.46 -8.56 -22.57
C ILE A 762 4.12 -9.97 -22.07
N ILE A 763 4.64 -10.36 -20.92
CA ILE A 763 4.43 -11.68 -20.33
C ILE A 763 3.86 -11.51 -18.93
N ASP A 764 2.69 -12.06 -18.66
CA ASP A 764 2.10 -12.08 -17.32
C ASP A 764 2.25 -13.47 -16.68
N GLU A 765 2.60 -13.50 -15.39
CA GLU A 765 2.73 -14.72 -14.57
C GLU A 765 3.59 -15.84 -15.23
N GLU A 766 4.80 -15.47 -15.68
CA GLU A 766 5.78 -16.34 -16.37
C GLU A 766 5.98 -17.71 -15.69
N GLN A 767 5.91 -17.78 -14.35
CA GLN A 767 6.11 -19.01 -13.58
C GLN A 767 5.13 -20.13 -13.94
N ARG A 768 3.93 -19.80 -14.45
CA ARG A 768 2.89 -20.77 -14.80
C ARG A 768 3.07 -21.40 -16.19
N PHE A 769 3.98 -20.89 -17.01
CA PHE A 769 4.28 -21.50 -18.30
C PHE A 769 5.08 -22.79 -18.15
N GLY A 770 4.78 -23.78 -19.02
CA GLY A 770 5.53 -25.03 -19.12
C GLY A 770 6.97 -24.82 -19.58
N VAL A 771 7.81 -25.84 -19.40
CA VAL A 771 9.26 -25.75 -19.70
C VAL A 771 9.51 -25.44 -21.19
N GLU A 772 8.81 -26.12 -22.10
CA GLU A 772 8.94 -25.88 -23.55
C GLU A 772 8.54 -24.46 -23.95
N HIS A 773 7.49 -23.91 -23.34
CA HIS A 773 7.05 -22.53 -23.58
C HIS A 773 8.11 -21.53 -23.11
N LYS A 774 8.75 -21.79 -21.96
CA LYS A 774 9.81 -20.93 -21.40
C LYS A 774 11.05 -20.89 -22.30
N GLU A 775 11.41 -22.00 -22.92
CA GLU A 775 12.51 -22.01 -23.90
C GLU A 775 12.18 -21.18 -25.16
N HIS A 776 10.93 -21.22 -25.64
CA HIS A 776 10.50 -20.38 -26.75
C HIS A 776 10.52 -18.88 -26.39
N ILE A 777 10.07 -18.54 -25.19
CA ILE A 777 10.13 -17.18 -24.64
C ILE A 777 11.58 -16.69 -24.55
N LYS A 778 12.52 -17.53 -24.08
CA LYS A 778 13.95 -17.19 -24.01
C LYS A 778 14.53 -16.86 -25.38
N ALA A 779 14.11 -17.58 -26.44
CA ALA A 779 14.56 -17.29 -27.79
C ALA A 779 14.11 -15.89 -28.27
N LEU A 780 12.88 -15.47 -27.95
CA LEU A 780 12.35 -14.15 -28.30
C LEU A 780 13.11 -13.00 -27.62
N ARG A 781 13.57 -13.18 -26.37
CA ARG A 781 14.33 -12.17 -25.59
C ARG A 781 15.64 -11.71 -26.23
N THR A 782 16.12 -12.41 -27.25
CA THR A 782 17.40 -12.07 -27.89
C THR A 782 17.30 -10.86 -28.82
N HIS A 783 16.11 -10.55 -29.36
CA HIS A 783 15.95 -9.54 -30.42
C HIS A 783 14.70 -8.67 -30.29
N VAL A 784 13.82 -8.93 -29.31
CA VAL A 784 12.60 -8.15 -29.06
C VAL A 784 12.60 -7.65 -27.62
N ASP A 785 12.03 -6.48 -27.38
CA ASP A 785 11.82 -5.95 -26.04
C ASP A 785 10.82 -6.83 -25.28
N VAL A 786 11.17 -7.22 -24.06
CA VAL A 786 10.35 -8.08 -23.20
C VAL A 786 10.06 -7.42 -21.87
N LEU A 787 8.77 -7.27 -21.59
CA LEU A 787 8.24 -6.80 -20.31
C LEU A 787 7.56 -7.95 -19.58
N THR A 788 8.02 -8.31 -18.39
CA THR A 788 7.41 -9.39 -17.60
C THR A 788 6.72 -8.84 -16.36
N MET A 789 5.51 -9.30 -16.05
CA MET A 789 4.76 -8.91 -14.86
C MET A 789 4.64 -10.09 -13.90
N SER A 790 4.83 -9.85 -12.59
CA SER A 790 4.65 -10.88 -11.57
C SER A 790 4.12 -10.31 -10.25
N ALA A 791 3.34 -11.11 -9.52
CA ALA A 791 2.81 -10.76 -8.20
C ALA A 791 3.82 -10.95 -7.05
N THR A 792 4.70 -11.94 -7.18
CA THR A 792 5.71 -12.26 -6.16
C THR A 792 7.08 -12.32 -6.83
N PRO A 793 8.10 -11.62 -6.32
CA PRO A 793 9.44 -11.71 -6.88
C PRO A 793 9.91 -13.17 -6.79
N ILE A 794 10.19 -13.76 -7.95
CA ILE A 794 10.70 -15.14 -8.03
C ILE A 794 12.17 -15.11 -7.59
N PRO A 795 12.63 -15.97 -6.67
CA PRO A 795 14.00 -15.92 -6.16
C PRO A 795 15.09 -15.92 -7.24
N ARG A 796 14.92 -16.68 -8.34
CA ARG A 796 15.83 -16.67 -9.50
C ARG A 796 15.80 -15.34 -10.28
N THR A 797 14.65 -14.69 -10.34
CA THR A 797 14.50 -13.37 -10.96
C THR A 797 15.07 -12.27 -10.06
N LEU A 798 14.94 -12.40 -8.73
CA LEU A 798 15.59 -11.54 -7.75
C LEU A 798 17.12 -11.64 -7.86
N GLU A 799 17.66 -12.86 -7.97
CA GLU A 799 19.09 -13.13 -8.16
C GLU A 799 19.64 -12.50 -9.45
N MET A 800 18.93 -12.64 -10.58
CA MET A 800 19.32 -12.04 -11.87
C MET A 800 19.21 -10.51 -11.89
N SER A 801 18.26 -9.96 -11.15
CA SER A 801 18.09 -8.52 -11.02
C SER A 801 19.17 -7.88 -10.17
N LEU A 802 19.49 -8.48 -9.02
CA LEU A 802 20.55 -8.02 -8.13
C LEU A 802 21.94 -8.12 -8.77
N ALA A 803 22.11 -8.97 -9.79
CA ALA A 803 23.32 -9.04 -10.61
C ALA A 803 23.32 -8.07 -11.81
N GLY A 804 22.29 -7.23 -11.99
CA GLY A 804 22.22 -6.21 -13.05
C GLY A 804 22.06 -6.75 -14.48
N ILE A 805 21.71 -8.03 -14.65
CA ILE A 805 21.50 -8.67 -15.96
C ILE A 805 20.07 -8.45 -16.46
N ARG A 806 19.11 -8.42 -15.51
CA ARG A 806 17.70 -8.16 -15.76
C ARG A 806 17.27 -6.93 -14.97
N GLU A 807 16.69 -5.94 -15.63
CA GLU A 807 16.22 -4.77 -14.91
C GLU A 807 14.91 -5.10 -14.17
N MET A 808 14.74 -4.64 -12.94
CA MET A 808 13.56 -4.92 -12.12
C MET A 808 13.03 -3.63 -11.52
N SER A 809 11.74 -3.39 -11.70
CA SER A 809 11.02 -2.30 -11.05
C SER A 809 10.06 -2.91 -10.05
N THR A 810 10.14 -2.47 -8.79
CA THR A 810 9.22 -2.93 -7.73
C THR A 810 8.17 -1.86 -7.46
N ILE A 811 6.90 -2.25 -7.47
CA ILE A 811 5.77 -1.43 -7.06
C ILE A 811 5.35 -1.93 -5.68
N LEU A 812 5.57 -1.11 -4.67
CA LEU A 812 5.33 -1.45 -3.26
C LEU A 812 4.22 -0.59 -2.66
N THR A 813 4.06 0.61 -3.19
CA THR A 813 3.02 1.55 -2.80
C THR A 813 1.67 1.10 -3.39
N PRO A 814 0.70 0.67 -2.57
CA PRO A 814 -0.64 0.41 -3.06
C PRO A 814 -1.29 1.72 -3.53
N PRO A 815 -2.23 1.67 -4.50
CA PRO A 815 -3.12 2.79 -4.78
C PRO A 815 -3.90 3.19 -3.51
N GLU A 816 -4.17 4.49 -3.32
CA GLU A 816 -4.77 5.06 -2.09
C GLU A 816 -6.10 4.41 -1.70
N GLU A 817 -6.86 3.90 -2.67
CA GLU A 817 -8.17 3.30 -2.45
C GLU A 817 -8.15 1.86 -1.91
N ARG A 818 -6.98 1.28 -1.64
CA ARG A 818 -6.87 -0.12 -1.23
C ARG A 818 -6.63 -0.27 0.27
N HIS A 819 -7.51 -0.99 0.94
CA HIS A 819 -7.36 -1.34 2.36
C HIS A 819 -6.72 -2.73 2.56
N PRO A 820 -5.93 -2.93 3.63
CA PRO A 820 -5.40 -4.25 4.00
C PRO A 820 -6.52 -5.27 4.23
N VAL A 821 -6.29 -6.50 3.75
CA VAL A 821 -7.22 -7.63 3.91
C VAL A 821 -7.12 -8.15 5.35
N LEU A 822 -8.22 -8.05 6.08
CA LEU A 822 -8.30 -8.55 7.45
C LEU A 822 -8.24 -10.07 7.46
N THR A 823 -7.21 -10.59 8.11
CA THR A 823 -6.90 -12.02 8.09
C THR A 823 -7.22 -12.66 9.43
N TYR A 824 -8.25 -13.49 9.48
CA TYR A 824 -8.61 -14.32 10.63
C TYR A 824 -8.03 -15.72 10.48
N VAL A 825 -7.40 -16.22 11.54
CA VAL A 825 -6.89 -17.59 11.61
C VAL A 825 -7.57 -18.29 12.79
N GLY A 826 -8.21 -19.43 12.57
CA GLY A 826 -8.90 -20.13 13.64
C GLY A 826 -9.48 -21.49 13.27
N GLY A 827 -10.11 -22.13 14.25
CA GLY A 827 -10.81 -23.40 14.06
C GLY A 827 -12.04 -23.24 13.16
N TYR A 828 -12.33 -24.23 12.32
CA TYR A 828 -13.52 -24.24 11.47
C TYR A 828 -14.81 -24.28 12.30
N ASN A 829 -15.72 -23.35 12.03
CA ASN A 829 -17.05 -23.27 12.67
C ASN A 829 -18.11 -22.87 11.63
N ASP A 830 -19.15 -23.69 11.48
CA ASP A 830 -20.25 -23.46 10.53
C ASP A 830 -20.96 -22.12 10.75
N LYS A 831 -21.18 -21.70 12.00
CA LYS A 831 -21.82 -20.42 12.32
C LYS A 831 -20.98 -19.25 11.84
N GLN A 832 -19.67 -19.31 12.03
CA GLN A 832 -18.74 -18.26 11.59
C GLN A 832 -18.68 -18.18 10.06
N VAL A 833 -18.65 -19.32 9.37
CA VAL A 833 -18.67 -19.38 7.90
C VAL A 833 -19.97 -18.78 7.35
N ALA A 834 -21.13 -19.17 7.89
CA ALA A 834 -22.41 -18.62 7.48
C ALA A 834 -22.48 -17.10 7.70
N ALA A 835 -22.00 -16.64 8.84
CA ALA A 835 -21.95 -15.25 9.22
C ALA A 835 -21.04 -14.43 8.28
N ALA A 836 -19.85 -14.95 7.93
CA ALA A 836 -18.93 -14.33 6.97
C ALA A 836 -19.54 -14.23 5.56
N VAL A 837 -20.25 -15.26 5.11
CA VAL A 837 -20.95 -15.25 3.81
C VAL A 837 -22.06 -14.21 3.82
N ARG A 838 -22.94 -14.19 4.84
CA ARG A 838 -24.02 -13.20 4.95
C ARG A 838 -23.52 -11.76 5.02
N ARG A 839 -22.42 -11.51 5.75
CA ARG A 839 -21.77 -10.19 5.81
C ARG A 839 -21.38 -9.68 4.42
N GLU A 840 -20.87 -10.56 3.57
CA GLU A 840 -20.50 -10.21 2.19
C GLU A 840 -21.74 -9.94 1.32
N LEU A 841 -22.78 -10.77 1.44
CA LEU A 841 -24.05 -10.56 0.73
C LEU A 841 -24.73 -9.24 1.14
N LEU A 842 -24.61 -8.84 2.41
CA LEU A 842 -25.12 -7.57 2.95
C LEU A 842 -24.45 -6.31 2.39
N ARG A 843 -23.39 -6.44 1.61
CA ARG A 843 -22.78 -5.35 0.84
C ARG A 843 -22.79 -5.64 -0.66
N ASP A 844 -23.62 -6.60 -1.08
CA ASP A 844 -23.75 -7.05 -2.47
C ASP A 844 -22.42 -7.53 -3.08
N GLY A 845 -21.52 -8.01 -2.20
CA GLY A 845 -20.25 -8.60 -2.55
C GLY A 845 -20.36 -10.11 -2.79
N GLN A 846 -19.23 -10.71 -3.18
CA GLN A 846 -19.16 -12.13 -3.53
C GLN A 846 -18.10 -12.87 -2.71
N VAL A 847 -18.28 -14.17 -2.51
CA VAL A 847 -17.41 -14.98 -1.64
C VAL A 847 -16.68 -16.07 -2.42
N PHE A 848 -15.37 -16.15 -2.22
CA PHE A 848 -14.60 -17.34 -2.58
C PHE A 848 -14.55 -18.31 -1.40
N TYR A 849 -15.03 -19.54 -1.61
CA TYR A 849 -14.90 -20.62 -0.64
C TYR A 849 -13.95 -21.70 -1.19
N VAL A 850 -12.73 -21.75 -0.65
CA VAL A 850 -11.66 -22.65 -1.12
C VAL A 850 -11.74 -23.99 -0.41
N HIS A 851 -12.08 -25.03 -1.18
CA HIS A 851 -12.05 -26.43 -0.80
C HIS A 851 -11.13 -27.21 -1.75
N ASN A 852 -9.88 -27.43 -1.33
CA ASN A 852 -8.85 -28.03 -2.18
C ASN A 852 -8.93 -29.57 -2.31
N ARG A 853 -10.13 -30.11 -2.57
CA ARG A 853 -10.36 -31.54 -2.80
C ARG A 853 -11.59 -31.80 -3.66
N VAL A 854 -11.37 -32.12 -4.94
CA VAL A 854 -12.44 -32.31 -5.93
C VAL A 854 -13.44 -33.41 -5.50
N SER A 855 -12.97 -34.52 -4.92
CA SER A 855 -13.85 -35.65 -4.55
C SER A 855 -14.91 -35.30 -3.48
N SER A 856 -14.77 -34.18 -2.77
CA SER A 856 -15.70 -33.74 -1.71
C SER A 856 -16.25 -32.33 -1.94
N ILE A 857 -15.91 -31.67 -3.05
CA ILE A 857 -16.28 -30.27 -3.29
C ILE A 857 -17.80 -30.06 -3.40
N ASP A 858 -18.52 -30.98 -4.04
CA ASP A 858 -19.99 -30.92 -4.12
C ASP A 858 -20.66 -31.05 -2.75
N LYS A 859 -20.06 -31.80 -1.84
CA LYS A 859 -20.53 -31.92 -0.45
C LYS A 859 -20.30 -30.61 0.31
N ALA A 860 -19.17 -29.94 0.07
CA ALA A 860 -18.90 -28.63 0.64
C ALA A 860 -19.90 -27.59 0.11
N ALA A 861 -20.15 -27.56 -1.20
CA ALA A 861 -21.13 -26.65 -1.80
C ALA A 861 -22.57 -26.90 -1.31
N LYS A 862 -22.94 -28.17 -1.09
CA LYS A 862 -24.21 -28.50 -0.46
C LYS A 862 -24.27 -27.97 0.98
N ARG A 863 -23.19 -28.15 1.77
CA ARG A 863 -23.12 -27.62 3.14
C ARG A 863 -23.32 -26.10 3.17
N ILE A 864 -22.68 -25.36 2.26
CA ILE A 864 -22.87 -23.90 2.19
C ILE A 864 -24.31 -23.53 1.81
N ARG A 865 -24.93 -24.24 0.86
CA ARG A 865 -26.36 -24.03 0.53
C ARG A 865 -27.29 -24.32 1.71
N ASP A 866 -26.97 -25.32 2.52
CA ASP A 866 -27.76 -25.66 3.71
C ASP A 866 -27.55 -24.60 4.82
N LEU A 867 -26.34 -24.02 4.93
CA LEU A 867 -26.00 -22.98 5.93
C LEU A 867 -26.54 -21.60 5.57
N VAL A 868 -26.52 -21.23 4.28
CA VAL A 868 -26.96 -19.94 3.74
C VAL A 868 -27.89 -20.18 2.54
N PRO A 869 -29.18 -20.50 2.77
CA PRO A 869 -30.14 -20.83 1.71
C PRO A 869 -30.40 -19.70 0.71
N GLU A 870 -30.21 -18.45 1.13
CA GLU A 870 -30.37 -17.26 0.31
C GLU A 870 -29.21 -17.03 -0.68
N ALA A 871 -28.08 -17.70 -0.51
CA ALA A 871 -26.91 -17.55 -1.38
C ALA A 871 -26.98 -18.43 -2.63
N ARG A 872 -26.66 -17.87 -3.79
CA ARG A 872 -26.52 -18.61 -5.05
C ARG A 872 -25.13 -19.22 -5.12
N VAL A 873 -25.01 -20.52 -4.82
CA VAL A 873 -23.73 -21.23 -4.71
C VAL A 873 -23.40 -22.01 -5.99
N ALA A 874 -22.20 -21.78 -6.54
CA ALA A 874 -21.66 -22.52 -7.67
C ALA A 874 -20.35 -23.26 -7.31
N VAL A 875 -19.96 -24.24 -8.14
CA VAL A 875 -18.74 -25.04 -7.96
C VAL A 875 -17.80 -24.85 -9.15
N ALA A 876 -16.51 -24.60 -8.88
CA ALA A 876 -15.48 -24.46 -9.90
C ALA A 876 -14.20 -25.24 -9.54
N HIS A 877 -13.84 -26.25 -10.33
CA HIS A 877 -12.61 -27.02 -10.14
C HIS A 877 -11.97 -27.49 -11.45
N GLY A 878 -10.70 -27.91 -11.40
CA GLY A 878 -9.86 -28.07 -12.61
C GLY A 878 -10.10 -29.36 -13.37
N GLN A 879 -10.80 -30.31 -12.75
CA GLN A 879 -11.31 -31.51 -13.44
C GLN A 879 -12.61 -31.27 -14.19
N MET A 880 -13.23 -30.09 -14.08
CA MET A 880 -14.40 -29.75 -14.90
C MET A 880 -13.97 -29.62 -16.36
N ASN A 881 -14.92 -29.86 -17.26
CA ASN A 881 -14.72 -29.44 -18.64
C ASN A 881 -14.46 -27.93 -18.67
N GLU A 882 -13.46 -27.48 -19.45
CA GLU A 882 -13.05 -26.08 -19.54
C GLU A 882 -14.24 -25.16 -19.88
N ASP A 883 -15.14 -25.58 -20.81
CA ASP A 883 -16.35 -24.82 -21.17
C ASP A 883 -17.31 -24.61 -19.99
N THR A 884 -17.38 -25.58 -19.07
CA THR A 884 -18.26 -25.51 -17.89
C THR A 884 -17.65 -24.67 -16.79
N LEU A 885 -16.33 -24.79 -16.60
CA LEU A 885 -15.57 -23.98 -15.65
C LEU A 885 -15.65 -22.49 -16.03
N GLU A 886 -15.47 -22.18 -17.32
CA GLU A 886 -15.55 -20.82 -17.84
C GLU A 886 -16.95 -20.22 -17.69
N LYS A 887 -18.02 -20.92 -18.11
CA LYS A 887 -19.40 -20.44 -17.93
C LYS A 887 -19.75 -20.17 -16.47
N THR A 888 -19.27 -21.02 -15.56
CA THR A 888 -19.50 -20.83 -14.12
C THR A 888 -18.76 -19.61 -13.59
N VAL A 889 -17.53 -19.39 -14.05
CA VAL A 889 -16.73 -18.20 -13.74
C VAL A 889 -17.37 -16.93 -14.30
N GLN A 890 -17.83 -16.96 -15.56
CA GLN A 890 -18.50 -15.83 -16.20
C GLN A 890 -19.80 -15.48 -15.48
N GLY A 891 -20.65 -16.47 -15.17
CA GLY A 891 -21.84 -16.25 -14.37
C GLY A 891 -21.51 -15.71 -12.98
N PHE A 892 -20.40 -16.13 -12.37
CA PHE A 892 -19.94 -15.54 -11.12
C PHE A 892 -19.50 -14.08 -11.34
N TRP A 893 -18.79 -13.73 -12.41
CA TRP A 893 -18.43 -12.35 -12.72
C TRP A 893 -19.64 -11.44 -13.00
N GLU A 894 -20.64 -11.95 -13.73
CA GLU A 894 -21.91 -11.29 -14.04
C GLU A 894 -22.89 -11.24 -12.85
N ARG A 895 -22.46 -11.70 -11.67
CA ARG A 895 -23.26 -11.75 -10.42
C ARG A 895 -24.49 -12.65 -10.50
N GLU A 896 -24.45 -13.69 -11.32
CA GLU A 896 -25.45 -14.76 -11.31
C GLU A 896 -25.29 -15.67 -10.08
N PHE A 897 -24.07 -15.78 -9.55
CA PHE A 897 -23.72 -16.53 -8.35
C PHE A 897 -23.08 -15.63 -7.29
N ASP A 898 -23.36 -15.91 -6.02
CA ASP A 898 -22.83 -15.13 -4.89
C ASP A 898 -21.64 -15.81 -4.22
N VAL A 899 -21.61 -17.14 -4.20
CA VAL A 899 -20.54 -17.94 -3.58
C VAL A 899 -19.96 -18.91 -4.58
N LEU A 900 -18.65 -18.79 -4.84
CA LEU A 900 -17.91 -19.72 -5.67
C LEU A 900 -17.10 -20.69 -4.82
N VAL A 901 -17.58 -21.93 -4.72
CA VAL A 901 -16.88 -23.03 -4.06
C VAL A 901 -15.86 -23.61 -5.02
N CYS A 902 -14.57 -23.37 -4.76
CA CYS A 902 -13.50 -23.64 -5.71
C CYS A 902 -12.28 -24.31 -5.11
N THR A 903 -11.44 -24.91 -5.96
CA THR A 903 -10.08 -25.33 -5.58
C THR A 903 -9.12 -24.14 -5.65
N THR A 904 -7.80 -24.35 -5.54
CA THR A 904 -6.79 -23.29 -5.70
C THR A 904 -6.69 -22.72 -7.14
N ILE A 905 -7.71 -22.89 -7.98
CA ILE A 905 -7.72 -22.37 -9.36
C ILE A 905 -7.90 -20.86 -9.39
N ILE A 906 -8.51 -20.29 -8.35
CA ILE A 906 -8.53 -18.85 -8.13
C ILE A 906 -7.12 -18.26 -7.94
N GLU A 907 -6.11 -19.08 -7.59
CA GLU A 907 -4.70 -18.66 -7.54
C GLU A 907 -4.25 -18.13 -8.91
N THR A 908 -4.80 -18.67 -10.01
CA THR A 908 -4.47 -18.34 -11.38
C THR A 908 -5.63 -17.67 -12.12
N GLY A 909 -5.61 -16.34 -12.16
CA GLY A 909 -6.28 -15.59 -13.23
C GLY A 909 -7.74 -15.21 -13.03
N LEU A 910 -8.33 -15.45 -11.85
CA LEU A 910 -9.63 -14.89 -11.49
C LEU A 910 -9.41 -13.55 -10.76
N ASP A 911 -9.63 -12.44 -11.46
CA ASP A 911 -9.69 -11.11 -10.87
C ASP A 911 -11.15 -10.68 -10.79
N ILE A 912 -11.72 -10.76 -9.60
CA ILE A 912 -13.13 -10.38 -9.39
C ILE A 912 -13.11 -9.30 -8.32
N SER A 913 -13.19 -8.05 -8.78
CA SER A 913 -13.11 -6.86 -7.93
C SER A 913 -14.21 -6.80 -6.86
N ASN A 914 -15.34 -7.46 -7.10
CA ASN A 914 -16.47 -7.56 -6.18
C ASN A 914 -16.36 -8.72 -5.17
N ALA A 915 -15.38 -9.61 -5.33
CA ALA A 915 -15.16 -10.71 -4.38
C ALA A 915 -14.28 -10.20 -3.24
N ASN A 916 -14.89 -9.74 -2.14
CA ASN A 916 -14.15 -9.14 -1.03
C ASN A 916 -14.04 -10.08 0.19
N THR A 917 -14.59 -11.29 0.13
CA THR A 917 -14.41 -12.31 1.21
C THR A 917 -13.85 -13.62 0.68
N LEU A 918 -12.78 -14.10 1.31
CA LEU A 918 -12.13 -15.38 1.07
C LEU A 918 -12.30 -16.28 2.31
N ILE A 919 -12.77 -17.50 2.12
CA ILE A 919 -12.85 -18.52 3.17
C ILE A 919 -12.04 -19.74 2.70
N VAL A 920 -11.04 -20.14 3.46
CA VAL A 920 -10.19 -21.31 3.17
C VAL A 920 -10.42 -22.36 4.25
N GLU A 921 -11.11 -23.46 3.91
CA GLU A 921 -11.53 -24.50 4.89
C GLU A 921 -10.35 -25.29 5.49
N ARG A 922 -9.27 -25.47 4.72
CA ARG A 922 -8.08 -26.26 5.10
C ARG A 922 -6.80 -25.48 4.84
N ALA A 923 -6.66 -24.34 5.52
CA ALA A 923 -5.49 -23.48 5.38
C ALA A 923 -4.19 -24.15 5.88
N ASP A 924 -4.32 -25.09 6.83
CA ASP A 924 -3.24 -25.95 7.33
C ASP A 924 -2.54 -26.77 6.23
N ALA A 925 -3.26 -27.09 5.15
CA ALA A 925 -2.76 -27.91 4.04
C ALA A 925 -2.12 -27.11 2.89
N LEU A 926 -2.13 -25.77 2.96
CA LEU A 926 -1.61 -24.89 1.90
C LEU A 926 -0.26 -24.27 2.29
N GLY A 927 0.56 -23.99 1.27
CA GLY A 927 1.83 -23.28 1.45
C GLY A 927 1.62 -21.76 1.64
N LEU A 928 2.58 -21.08 2.28
CA LEU A 928 2.47 -19.66 2.63
C LEU A 928 2.35 -18.77 1.37
N SER A 929 3.14 -19.02 0.32
CA SER A 929 2.98 -18.33 -0.97
C SER A 929 1.57 -18.47 -1.58
N GLN A 930 0.95 -19.65 -1.42
CA GLN A 930 -0.39 -19.90 -1.96
C GLN A 930 -1.43 -19.15 -1.15
N LEU A 931 -1.33 -19.19 0.19
CA LEU A 931 -2.19 -18.41 1.08
C LEU A 931 -2.11 -16.90 0.77
N HIS A 932 -0.90 -16.39 0.51
CA HIS A 932 -0.70 -15.00 0.10
C HIS A 932 -1.34 -14.68 -1.25
N GLN A 933 -1.14 -15.53 -2.26
CA GLN A 933 -1.75 -15.34 -3.58
C GLN A 933 -3.28 -15.41 -3.51
N LEU A 934 -3.85 -16.34 -2.74
CA LEU A 934 -5.29 -16.44 -2.51
C LEU A 934 -5.82 -15.20 -1.79
N ARG A 935 -5.15 -14.73 -0.73
CA ARG A 935 -5.51 -13.49 -0.03
C ARG A 935 -5.51 -12.29 -0.97
N GLY A 936 -4.50 -12.18 -1.83
CA GLY A 936 -4.40 -11.11 -2.82
C GLY A 936 -5.48 -11.15 -3.92
N ARG A 937 -6.35 -12.18 -3.96
CA ARG A 937 -7.50 -12.26 -4.87
C ARG A 937 -8.75 -11.56 -4.33
N VAL A 938 -8.76 -11.17 -3.05
CA VAL A 938 -9.87 -10.45 -2.42
C VAL A 938 -9.43 -9.08 -1.91
N GLY A 939 -10.37 -8.16 -1.69
CA GLY A 939 -10.07 -6.79 -1.23
C GLY A 939 -9.33 -5.97 -2.29
N ARG A 940 -9.86 -6.01 -3.52
CA ARG A 940 -9.31 -5.29 -4.68
C ARG A 940 -10.05 -4.00 -4.99
N SER A 941 -11.20 -3.78 -4.35
CA SER A 941 -12.02 -2.57 -4.46
C SER A 941 -11.76 -1.63 -3.28
N ARG A 942 -12.48 -0.50 -3.25
CA ARG A 942 -12.58 0.40 -2.08
C ARG A 942 -13.08 -0.32 -0.83
N GLU A 943 -13.76 -1.45 -0.98
CA GLU A 943 -14.26 -2.20 0.16
C GLU A 943 -13.16 -3.08 0.77
N ARG A 944 -13.04 -3.01 2.10
CA ARG A 944 -12.11 -3.84 2.85
C ARG A 944 -12.36 -5.33 2.61
N GLY A 945 -11.29 -6.05 2.29
CA GLY A 945 -11.32 -7.50 2.10
C GLY A 945 -11.20 -8.28 3.41
N TYR A 946 -11.73 -9.50 3.45
CA TYR A 946 -11.65 -10.41 4.59
C TYR A 946 -11.16 -11.78 4.14
N ALA A 947 -10.21 -12.35 4.88
CA ALA A 947 -9.68 -13.69 4.64
C ALA A 947 -9.80 -14.54 5.91
N TYR A 948 -10.58 -15.62 5.84
CA TYR A 948 -10.74 -16.61 6.91
C TYR A 948 -9.90 -17.85 6.58
N PHE A 949 -8.79 -18.03 7.28
CA PHE A 949 -7.94 -19.20 7.19
C PHE A 949 -8.29 -20.19 8.31
N LEU A 950 -9.10 -21.18 7.94
CA LEU A 950 -9.68 -22.13 8.88
C LEU A 950 -8.88 -23.43 8.90
N TYR A 951 -8.85 -24.07 10.07
CA TYR A 951 -8.28 -25.40 10.26
C TYR A 951 -9.20 -26.29 11.11
N PRO A 952 -9.10 -27.63 11.06
CA PRO A 952 -9.94 -28.51 11.86
C PRO A 952 -9.64 -28.35 13.36
N GLY A 953 -10.64 -27.95 14.16
CA GLY A 953 -10.46 -27.72 15.61
C GLY A 953 -10.16 -28.97 16.44
N GLU A 954 -10.52 -30.16 15.95
CA GLU A 954 -10.30 -31.43 16.64
C GLU A 954 -8.85 -31.95 16.52
N LYS A 955 -8.04 -31.39 15.61
CA LYS A 955 -6.68 -31.88 15.31
C LYS A 955 -5.64 -30.84 15.71
N PRO A 956 -4.55 -31.26 16.38
CA PRO A 956 -3.44 -30.35 16.65
C PRO A 956 -2.75 -29.94 15.33
N LEU A 957 -2.37 -28.67 15.24
CA LEU A 957 -1.55 -28.14 14.15
C LEU A 957 -0.09 -28.60 14.32
N THR A 958 0.62 -28.79 13.21
CA THR A 958 2.08 -28.91 13.24
C THR A 958 2.71 -27.55 13.51
N GLU A 959 3.89 -27.51 14.12
CA GLU A 959 4.65 -26.27 14.39
C GLU A 959 4.83 -25.44 13.11
N THR A 960 5.22 -26.09 12.01
CA THR A 960 5.34 -25.44 10.69
C THR A 960 4.02 -24.90 10.12
N ALA A 961 2.89 -25.52 10.42
CA ALA A 961 1.59 -25.02 9.95
C ALA A 961 1.13 -23.84 10.81
N TYR A 962 1.38 -23.90 12.12
CA TYR A 962 1.13 -22.81 13.04
C TYR A 962 1.94 -21.57 12.66
N ASP A 963 3.26 -21.71 12.45
CA ASP A 963 4.14 -20.59 12.09
C ASP A 963 3.74 -19.94 10.77
N ARG A 964 3.35 -20.74 9.75
CA ARG A 964 2.84 -20.20 8.47
C ARG A 964 1.56 -19.41 8.66
N LEU A 965 0.61 -19.94 9.44
CA LEU A 965 -0.68 -19.29 9.68
C LEU A 965 -0.52 -18.03 10.55
N ALA A 966 0.36 -18.05 11.54
CA ALA A 966 0.72 -16.88 12.33
C ALA A 966 1.39 -15.81 11.45
N THR A 967 2.33 -16.21 10.59
CA THR A 967 3.03 -15.32 9.66
C THR A 967 2.05 -14.60 8.72
N ILE A 968 1.11 -15.31 8.11
CA ILE A 968 0.15 -14.69 7.17
C ILE A 968 -0.84 -13.75 7.89
N SER A 969 -1.13 -14.00 9.17
CA SER A 969 -1.96 -13.14 10.01
C SER A 969 -1.22 -11.87 10.43
N GLN A 970 0.05 -11.99 10.84
CA GLN A 970 0.90 -10.85 11.24
C GLN A 970 1.26 -9.95 10.05
N ASN A 971 1.57 -10.53 8.89
CA ASN A 971 1.92 -9.79 7.68
C ASN A 971 0.67 -9.47 6.83
N SER A 972 -0.34 -8.84 7.45
CA SER A 972 -1.63 -8.52 6.81
C SER A 972 -1.61 -7.21 6.00
N ASP A 973 -0.56 -6.40 6.14
CA ASP A 973 -0.39 -5.13 5.44
C ASP A 973 -0.13 -5.29 3.93
N LEU A 974 -0.49 -4.24 3.20
CA LEU A 974 -0.24 -4.11 1.76
C LEU A 974 1.27 -3.93 1.53
N GLY A 975 1.84 -4.65 0.56
CA GLY A 975 3.29 -4.62 0.29
C GLY A 975 4.08 -5.67 1.08
N ALA A 976 3.41 -6.43 1.95
CA ALA A 976 4.02 -7.55 2.67
C ALA A 976 4.43 -8.72 1.76
N GLY A 977 4.11 -8.70 0.46
CA GLY A 977 4.44 -9.75 -0.49
C GLY A 977 5.93 -10.12 -0.51
N MET A 978 6.83 -9.13 -0.32
CA MET A 978 8.27 -9.38 -0.20
C MET A 978 8.61 -10.09 1.13
N ALA A 979 8.12 -9.58 2.26
CA ALA A 979 8.34 -10.18 3.57
C ALA A 979 7.78 -11.62 3.65
N VAL A 980 6.62 -11.85 3.06
CA VAL A 980 5.99 -13.17 2.97
C VAL A 980 6.76 -14.10 2.03
N ALA A 981 7.29 -13.62 0.91
CA ALA A 981 8.13 -14.41 0.02
C ALA A 981 9.46 -14.81 0.69
N MET A 982 10.10 -13.87 1.39
CA MET A 982 11.30 -14.13 2.19
C MET A 982 11.01 -15.16 3.29
N LYS A 983 9.88 -15.02 3.99
CA LYS A 983 9.47 -15.96 5.03
C LYS A 983 9.03 -17.33 4.47
N ASP A 984 8.41 -17.39 3.30
CA ASP A 984 8.09 -18.65 2.60
C ASP A 984 9.38 -19.36 2.16
N LEU A 985 10.41 -18.62 1.75
CA LEU A 985 11.74 -19.14 1.49
C LEU A 985 12.43 -19.64 2.77
N GLU A 986 12.29 -18.92 3.89
CA GLU A 986 12.74 -19.37 5.21
C GLU A 986 12.01 -20.64 5.69
N ILE A 987 10.72 -20.78 5.41
CA ILE A 987 9.88 -21.89 5.91
C ILE A 987 9.98 -23.13 5.04
N ARG A 988 10.02 -22.99 3.70
CA ARG A 988 10.13 -24.12 2.77
C ARG A 988 11.56 -24.58 2.55
N GLY A 989 12.53 -23.69 2.82
CA GLY A 989 13.90 -23.83 2.40
C GLY A 989 14.13 -23.63 0.92
N ALA A 990 15.38 -23.28 0.59
CA ALA A 990 15.84 -23.07 -0.77
C ALA A 990 15.69 -24.31 -1.68
N GLY A 991 15.45 -25.49 -1.08
CA GLY A 991 15.19 -26.82 -1.63
C GLY A 991 14.42 -26.89 -2.94
N ASN A 992 13.16 -26.44 -2.89
CA ASN A 992 12.17 -26.72 -3.94
C ASN A 992 12.07 -25.65 -5.02
N VAL A 993 12.60 -24.45 -4.80
CA VAL A 993 12.36 -23.27 -5.66
C VAL A 993 13.49 -23.04 -6.67
N LEU A 994 14.71 -23.47 -6.34
CA LEU A 994 15.93 -23.22 -7.14
C LEU A 994 16.43 -24.46 -7.91
N GLY A 995 15.67 -25.57 -7.85
CA GLY A 995 16.10 -26.86 -8.39
C GLY A 995 16.99 -27.62 -7.40
N ALA A 996 16.94 -28.95 -7.49
CA ALA A 996 17.54 -29.84 -6.49
C ALA A 996 19.07 -29.66 -6.32
N GLU A 997 19.80 -29.20 -7.34
CA GLU A 997 21.25 -29.00 -7.28
C GLU A 997 21.67 -27.67 -6.62
N GLN A 998 20.90 -26.61 -6.80
CA GLN A 998 21.26 -25.26 -6.30
C GLN A 998 20.90 -25.06 -4.83
N SER A 999 19.83 -25.73 -4.38
CA SER A 999 19.31 -25.60 -3.02
C SER A 999 20.28 -25.97 -1.90
N GLY A 1000 21.14 -26.98 -2.14
CA GLY A 1000 22.14 -27.42 -1.17
C GLY A 1000 23.24 -26.38 -0.91
N HIS A 1001 23.51 -25.49 -1.87
CA HIS A 1001 24.48 -24.42 -1.70
C HIS A 1001 23.93 -23.26 -0.89
N VAL A 1002 22.67 -22.87 -1.11
CA VAL A 1002 21.99 -21.79 -0.39
C VAL A 1002 21.83 -22.13 1.10
N ALA A 1003 21.39 -23.34 1.44
CA ALA A 1003 21.29 -23.78 2.84
C ALA A 1003 22.65 -23.78 3.57
N GLY A 1004 23.75 -23.96 2.83
CA GLY A 1004 25.09 -23.99 3.40
C GLY A 1004 25.68 -22.60 3.71
N VAL A 1005 25.33 -21.56 2.95
CA VAL A 1005 25.93 -20.21 3.06
C VAL A 1005 24.94 -19.11 3.45
N GLY A 1006 23.64 -19.37 3.38
CA GLY A 1006 22.59 -18.36 3.53
C GLY A 1006 22.27 -17.64 2.21
N PHE A 1007 21.00 -17.28 2.02
CA PHE A 1007 20.52 -16.67 0.77
C PHE A 1007 21.18 -15.33 0.43
N ASP A 1008 21.33 -14.41 1.39
CA ASP A 1008 21.93 -13.09 1.15
C ASP A 1008 23.37 -13.19 0.62
N LEU A 1009 24.23 -13.93 1.32
CA LEU A 1009 25.60 -14.15 0.89
C LEU A 1009 25.66 -14.88 -0.46
N TYR A 1010 24.76 -15.84 -0.70
CA TYR A 1010 24.67 -16.52 -2.00
C TYR A 1010 24.41 -15.53 -3.14
N VAL A 1011 23.45 -14.61 -2.98
CA VAL A 1011 23.14 -13.59 -3.98
C VAL A 1011 24.31 -12.62 -4.20
N ARG A 1012 25.00 -12.20 -3.12
CA ARG A 1012 26.22 -11.38 -3.24
C ARG A 1012 27.30 -12.08 -4.06
N LEU A 1013 27.51 -13.38 -3.86
CA LEU A 1013 28.46 -14.17 -4.65
C LEU A 1013 28.07 -14.23 -6.14
N VAL A 1014 26.77 -14.22 -6.46
CA VAL A 1014 26.27 -14.19 -7.84
C VAL A 1014 26.57 -12.83 -8.49
N GLY A 1015 26.29 -11.73 -7.78
CA GLY A 1015 26.66 -10.38 -8.22
C GLY A 1015 28.16 -10.26 -8.51
N GLU A 1016 29.01 -10.66 -7.56
CA GLU A 1016 30.49 -10.68 -7.72
C GLU A 1016 30.92 -11.47 -8.96
N ALA A 1017 30.34 -12.66 -9.18
CA ALA A 1017 30.68 -13.50 -10.33
C ALA A 1017 30.27 -12.82 -11.64
N VAL A 1018 29.07 -12.26 -11.73
CA VAL A 1018 28.56 -11.62 -12.94
C VAL A 1018 29.37 -10.36 -13.30
N GLU A 1019 29.70 -9.51 -12.33
CA GLU A 1019 30.56 -8.35 -12.56
C GLU A 1019 31.94 -8.74 -13.09
N ALA A 1020 32.55 -9.78 -12.51
CA ALA A 1020 33.84 -10.29 -12.96
C ALA A 1020 33.80 -10.80 -14.40
N TYR A 1021 32.72 -11.50 -14.78
CA TYR A 1021 32.52 -11.97 -16.15
C TYR A 1021 32.22 -10.83 -17.13
N ARG A 1022 31.46 -9.81 -16.72
CA ARG A 1022 31.19 -8.61 -17.52
C ARG A 1022 32.48 -7.82 -17.79
N ALA A 1023 33.30 -7.60 -16.76
CA ALA A 1023 34.61 -6.96 -16.90
C ALA A 1023 35.51 -7.73 -17.89
N ALA A 1024 35.49 -9.07 -17.83
CA ALA A 1024 36.21 -9.92 -18.77
C ALA A 1024 35.69 -9.81 -20.21
N ALA A 1025 34.37 -9.73 -20.41
CA ALA A 1025 33.75 -9.57 -21.73
C ALA A 1025 34.03 -8.18 -22.35
N ASP A 1026 34.03 -7.12 -21.54
CA ASP A 1026 34.32 -5.73 -21.95
C ASP A 1026 35.83 -5.44 -22.14
N GLY A 1027 36.71 -6.45 -21.99
CA GLY A 1027 38.15 -6.31 -22.13
C GLY A 1027 38.83 -5.47 -21.04
N ARG A 1028 38.13 -5.23 -19.92
CA ARG A 1028 38.71 -4.56 -18.74
C ARG A 1028 39.57 -5.57 -17.97
N PRO A 1029 40.68 -5.15 -17.36
CA PRO A 1029 41.49 -6.06 -16.56
C PRO A 1029 40.62 -6.61 -15.43
N ILE A 1030 40.52 -7.94 -15.37
CA ILE A 1030 39.99 -8.65 -14.20
C ILE A 1030 40.98 -8.34 -13.08
N THR A 1031 40.67 -7.34 -12.24
CA THR A 1031 41.34 -7.23 -10.95
C THR A 1031 40.87 -8.42 -10.13
N THR A 1032 41.67 -9.49 -10.19
CA THR A 1032 41.50 -10.65 -9.32
C THR A 1032 41.44 -10.18 -7.88
N GLU A 1033 40.31 -10.45 -7.23
CA GLU A 1033 40.17 -10.58 -5.77
C GLU A 1033 40.96 -9.54 -4.96
N GLU A 1034 40.49 -8.30 -4.88
CA GLU A 1034 40.66 -7.55 -3.64
C GLU A 1034 39.33 -7.62 -2.90
N GLU A 1035 39.16 -8.67 -2.09
CA GLU A 1035 38.20 -8.61 -0.98
C GLU A 1035 38.41 -7.25 -0.30
N VAL A 1036 37.35 -6.44 -0.18
CA VAL A 1036 37.42 -5.15 0.52
C VAL A 1036 37.97 -5.44 1.91
N LYS A 1037 39.26 -5.15 2.11
CA LYS A 1037 39.94 -5.55 3.33
C LYS A 1037 39.42 -4.68 4.46
N GLU A 1038 39.03 -5.33 5.54
CA GLU A 1038 38.45 -4.67 6.70
C GLU A 1038 39.41 -3.61 7.25
N VAL A 1039 38.86 -2.43 7.53
CA VAL A 1039 39.59 -1.34 8.16
C VAL A 1039 39.16 -1.28 9.62
N ARG A 1040 39.98 -1.84 10.50
CA ARG A 1040 39.77 -1.81 11.94
C ARG A 1040 40.32 -0.50 12.52
N ILE A 1041 39.44 0.33 13.07
CA ILE A 1041 39.80 1.55 13.79
C ILE A 1041 39.61 1.32 15.29
N ASP A 1042 40.72 1.19 16.02
CA ASP A 1042 40.74 0.97 17.46
C ASP A 1042 41.36 2.16 18.21
N LEU A 1043 40.65 3.28 18.15
CA LEU A 1043 41.02 4.55 18.78
C LEU A 1043 40.12 4.82 20.00
N PRO A 1044 40.62 5.50 21.05
CA PRO A 1044 39.85 5.85 22.26
C PRO A 1044 38.84 6.99 22.00
N VAL A 1045 37.98 6.80 21.01
CA VAL A 1045 36.91 7.72 20.60
C VAL A 1045 35.60 7.18 21.10
N ASP A 1046 34.84 7.99 21.82
CA ASP A 1046 33.49 7.63 22.25
C ASP A 1046 32.48 7.90 21.13
N ALA A 1047 32.36 6.91 20.23
CA ALA A 1047 31.55 6.94 19.02
C ALA A 1047 30.51 5.82 19.09
N HIS A 1048 29.26 6.19 19.39
CA HIS A 1048 28.12 5.29 19.45
C HIS A 1048 26.83 6.08 19.20
N ILE A 1049 25.73 5.38 18.95
CA ILE A 1049 24.39 5.96 18.88
C ILE A 1049 23.74 5.80 20.26
N PRO A 1050 23.47 6.89 21.00
CA PRO A 1050 22.89 6.77 22.32
C PRO A 1050 21.41 6.32 22.26
N PRO A 1051 20.94 5.52 23.24
CA PRO A 1051 19.53 5.10 23.32
C PRO A 1051 18.55 6.28 23.40
N ASP A 1052 18.96 7.40 23.98
CA ASP A 1052 18.13 8.61 24.09
C ASP A 1052 17.90 9.29 22.73
N TYR A 1053 18.76 9.03 21.74
CA TYR A 1053 18.60 9.51 20.36
C TYR A 1053 17.82 8.52 19.50
N ILE A 1054 18.16 7.22 19.59
CA ILE A 1054 17.41 6.14 18.93
C ILE A 1054 17.10 5.04 19.94
N ALA A 1055 15.90 5.07 20.52
CA ALA A 1055 15.47 4.12 21.56
C ALA A 1055 15.31 2.70 21.04
N SER A 1056 14.73 2.54 19.84
CA SER A 1056 14.51 1.23 19.23
C SER A 1056 15.83 0.61 18.75
N ASP A 1057 16.22 -0.53 19.33
CA ASP A 1057 17.43 -1.26 18.95
C ASP A 1057 17.44 -1.64 17.46
N ARG A 1058 16.26 -1.94 16.91
CA ARG A 1058 16.08 -2.26 15.49
C ARG A 1058 16.47 -1.08 14.59
N LEU A 1059 15.99 0.13 14.90
CA LEU A 1059 16.31 1.34 14.15
C LEU A 1059 17.77 1.77 14.34
N ARG A 1060 18.33 1.51 15.54
CA ARG A 1060 19.74 1.78 15.83
C ARG A 1060 20.67 0.89 15.00
N LEU A 1061 20.36 -0.41 14.89
CA LEU A 1061 21.09 -1.35 14.03
C LEU A 1061 21.05 -0.95 12.55
N GLU A 1062 19.89 -0.48 12.07
CA GLU A 1062 19.75 0.05 10.71
C GLU A 1062 20.66 1.27 10.48
N ALA A 1063 20.64 2.24 11.41
CA ALA A 1063 21.49 3.42 11.36
C ALA A 1063 22.99 3.07 11.34
N TYR A 1064 23.44 2.17 12.22
CA TYR A 1064 24.82 1.68 12.21
C TYR A 1064 25.17 1.00 10.89
N ARG A 1065 24.28 0.15 10.36
CA ARG A 1065 24.52 -0.54 9.08
C ARG A 1065 24.62 0.45 7.91
N LYS A 1066 23.76 1.48 7.86
CA LYS A 1066 23.82 2.53 6.82
C LYS A 1066 25.12 3.32 6.88
N LEU A 1067 25.55 3.73 8.09
CA LEU A 1067 26.86 4.38 8.30
C LEU A 1067 28.02 3.44 7.93
N ALA A 1068 27.90 2.15 8.26
CA ALA A 1068 28.92 1.15 7.95
C ALA A 1068 29.02 0.85 6.45
N ALA A 1069 27.90 0.86 5.72
CA ALA A 1069 27.83 0.54 4.30
C ALA A 1069 28.17 1.73 3.38
N ALA A 1070 28.16 2.97 3.88
CA ALA A 1070 28.51 4.16 3.10
C ALA A 1070 29.92 4.03 2.49
N GLN A 1071 30.03 4.24 1.17
CA GLN A 1071 31.27 4.06 0.41
C GLN A 1071 31.97 5.38 0.03
N ASP A 1072 31.26 6.51 0.13
CA ASP A 1072 31.77 7.84 -0.18
C ASP A 1072 31.16 8.90 0.74
N ASP A 1073 31.72 10.13 0.70
CA ASP A 1073 31.27 11.25 1.53
C ASP A 1073 29.85 11.71 1.18
N SER A 1074 29.39 11.53 -0.07
CA SER A 1074 28.03 11.91 -0.48
C SER A 1074 26.98 10.97 0.11
N ALA A 1075 27.26 9.67 0.12
CA ALA A 1075 26.44 8.65 0.75
C ALA A 1075 26.40 8.85 2.26
N LEU A 1076 27.55 9.19 2.87
CA LEU A 1076 27.61 9.50 4.29
C LEU A 1076 26.80 10.75 4.64
N ALA A 1077 26.89 11.81 3.82
CA ALA A 1077 26.09 13.02 3.98
C ALA A 1077 24.59 12.74 3.88
N ALA A 1078 24.18 11.89 2.93
CA ALA A 1078 22.78 11.48 2.80
C ALA A 1078 22.26 10.72 4.03
N VAL A 1079 23.08 9.85 4.63
CA VAL A 1079 22.73 9.16 5.89
C VAL A 1079 22.62 10.16 7.05
N VAL A 1080 23.51 11.16 7.11
CA VAL A 1080 23.43 12.23 8.12
C VAL A 1080 22.16 13.05 7.96
N GLU A 1081 21.83 13.47 6.75
CA GLU A 1081 20.59 14.19 6.44
C GLU A 1081 19.37 13.37 6.86
N GLU A 1082 19.38 12.06 6.59
CA GLU A 1082 18.32 11.13 7.01
C GLU A 1082 18.20 11.03 8.54
N LEU A 1083 19.33 10.92 9.26
CA LEU A 1083 19.33 10.87 10.72
C LEU A 1083 18.78 12.16 11.33
N VAL A 1084 19.18 13.31 10.78
CA VAL A 1084 18.70 14.62 11.23
C VAL A 1084 17.21 14.78 10.96
N ASP A 1085 16.74 14.41 9.78
CA ASP A 1085 15.32 14.47 9.44
C ASP A 1085 14.48 13.57 10.39
N ARG A 1086 14.91 12.33 10.65
CA ARG A 1086 14.13 11.31 11.39
C ARG A 1086 14.21 11.41 12.91
N TYR A 1087 15.32 11.89 13.45
CA TYR A 1087 15.63 11.85 14.88
C TYR A 1087 16.08 13.20 15.46
N GLY A 1088 16.22 14.23 14.62
CA GLY A 1088 16.69 15.55 15.04
C GLY A 1088 18.22 15.68 15.05
N PRO A 1089 18.75 16.78 15.61
CA PRO A 1089 20.18 17.09 15.58
C PRO A 1089 21.07 15.95 16.09
N LEU A 1090 22.25 15.79 15.48
CA LEU A 1090 23.16 14.71 15.85
C LEU A 1090 23.79 14.95 17.23
N PRO A 1091 23.69 14.00 18.18
CA PRO A 1091 24.46 14.02 19.41
C PRO A 1091 25.97 14.01 19.13
N VAL A 1092 26.77 14.45 20.09
CA VAL A 1092 28.23 14.51 19.97
C VAL A 1092 28.82 13.13 19.67
N GLU A 1093 28.28 12.08 20.28
CA GLU A 1093 28.65 10.68 20.11
C GLU A 1093 28.39 10.17 18.68
N VAL A 1094 27.25 10.57 18.10
CA VAL A 1094 26.89 10.24 16.70
C VAL A 1094 27.74 11.04 15.72
N GLY A 1095 27.99 12.31 16.01
CA GLY A 1095 28.93 13.13 15.23
C GLY A 1095 30.33 12.51 15.19
N ARG A 1096 30.82 11.98 16.32
CA ARG A 1096 32.10 11.23 16.37
C ARG A 1096 32.05 9.94 15.55
N LEU A 1097 30.92 9.23 15.53
CA LEU A 1097 30.73 8.03 14.70
C LEU A 1097 30.84 8.36 13.21
N VAL A 1098 30.24 9.47 12.76
CA VAL A 1098 30.41 9.99 11.40
C VAL A 1098 31.87 10.33 11.11
N SER A 1099 32.59 10.96 12.05
CA SER A 1099 34.03 11.22 11.91
C SER A 1099 34.87 9.94 11.78
N VAL A 1100 34.52 8.88 12.52
CA VAL A 1100 35.15 7.55 12.40
C VAL A 1100 34.88 6.95 11.02
N ALA A 1101 33.65 7.04 10.52
CA ALA A 1101 33.29 6.57 9.18
C ALA A 1101 34.08 7.31 8.08
N LYS A 1102 34.21 8.65 8.16
CA LYS A 1102 35.06 9.44 7.25
C LYS A 1102 36.53 9.01 7.29
N LEU A 1103 37.09 8.82 8.50
CA LEU A 1103 38.46 8.32 8.64
C LEU A 1103 38.63 6.93 8.04
N ARG A 1104 37.61 6.07 8.15
CA ARG A 1104 37.60 4.74 7.55
C ARG A 1104 37.63 4.79 6.03
N LEU A 1105 36.86 5.68 5.40
CA LEU A 1105 36.90 5.91 3.95
C LEU A 1105 38.29 6.36 3.50
N LEU A 1106 38.89 7.31 4.23
CA LEU A 1106 40.27 7.76 3.96
C LEU A 1106 41.27 6.62 4.13
N CYS A 1107 41.18 5.82 5.20
CA CYS A 1107 42.05 4.66 5.39
C CYS A 1107 41.95 3.66 4.22
N ARG A 1108 40.73 3.46 3.70
CA ARG A 1108 40.47 2.60 2.55
C ARG A 1108 41.14 3.12 1.27
N GLU A 1109 41.11 4.43 1.02
CA GLU A 1109 41.84 5.09 -0.09
C GLU A 1109 43.36 4.84 -0.02
N TYR A 1110 43.91 4.82 1.20
CA TYR A 1110 45.34 4.57 1.45
C TYR A 1110 45.72 3.08 1.60
N GLY A 1111 44.75 2.16 1.48
CA GLY A 1111 44.97 0.71 1.63
C GLY A 1111 45.31 0.26 3.06
N ILE A 1112 44.97 1.06 4.07
CA ILE A 1112 45.19 0.80 5.50
C ILE A 1112 44.09 -0.12 6.02
N GLN A 1113 44.46 -1.10 6.86
CA GLN A 1113 43.55 -2.12 7.42
C GLN A 1113 43.41 -2.03 8.93
N GLU A 1114 44.36 -1.41 9.62
CA GLU A 1114 44.38 -1.32 11.07
C GLU A 1114 44.97 0.03 11.50
N VAL A 1115 44.18 0.79 12.25
CA VAL A 1115 44.61 1.99 12.96
C VAL A 1115 44.27 1.79 14.42
N GLY A 1116 45.26 1.79 15.32
CA GLY A 1116 44.99 1.52 16.72
C GLY A 1116 45.99 2.15 17.67
N VAL A 1117 45.60 2.30 18.93
CA VAL A 1117 46.49 2.79 20.00
C VAL A 1117 46.98 1.61 20.85
N THR A 1118 48.29 1.50 21.03
CA THR A 1118 48.90 0.56 21.99
C THR A 1118 49.69 1.35 23.03
N GLY A 1119 49.16 1.44 24.25
CA GLY A 1119 49.74 2.26 25.32
C GLY A 1119 49.68 3.76 24.98
N THR A 1120 50.82 4.35 24.62
CA THR A 1120 50.91 5.78 24.22
C THR A 1120 51.30 5.99 22.76
N THR A 1121 51.31 4.91 21.98
CA THR A 1121 51.78 4.89 20.60
C THR A 1121 50.62 4.54 19.67
N LEU A 1122 50.41 5.36 18.64
CA LEU A 1122 49.55 5.10 17.51
C LEU A 1122 50.24 4.15 16.54
N LYS A 1123 49.52 3.12 16.08
CA LYS A 1123 49.93 2.12 15.10
C LYS A 1123 49.04 2.27 13.88
N VAL A 1124 49.63 2.34 12.68
CA VAL A 1124 48.95 2.35 11.39
C VAL A 1124 49.53 1.24 10.52
N SER A 1125 48.67 0.38 9.96
CA SER A 1125 49.09 -0.80 9.19
C SER A 1125 48.03 -1.26 8.18
N PRO A 1126 48.42 -1.85 7.04
CA PRO A 1126 49.71 -1.66 6.38
C PRO A 1126 49.77 -0.29 5.70
N LEU A 1127 50.93 0.34 5.70
CA LEU A 1127 51.19 1.57 4.97
C LEU A 1127 52.51 1.45 4.20
N GLN A 1128 52.42 1.22 2.89
CA GLN A 1128 53.60 1.10 2.03
C GLN A 1128 54.14 2.48 1.68
N LEU A 1129 55.31 2.82 2.24
CA LEU A 1129 55.93 4.14 2.06
C LEU A 1129 57.16 4.06 1.14
N PRO A 1130 57.14 4.71 -0.04
CA PRO A 1130 58.35 4.96 -0.83
C PRO A 1130 59.37 5.78 -0.03
N ASP A 1131 60.66 5.72 -0.40
CA ASP A 1131 61.74 6.42 0.30
C ASP A 1131 61.47 7.93 0.48
N SER A 1132 60.83 8.56 -0.51
CA SER A 1132 60.42 9.97 -0.44
C SER A 1132 59.40 10.24 0.69
N LYS A 1133 58.42 9.35 0.88
CA LYS A 1133 57.42 9.45 1.97
C LYS A 1133 58.02 9.05 3.31
N GLN A 1134 58.97 8.12 3.36
CA GLN A 1134 59.71 7.78 4.58
C GLN A 1134 60.53 8.96 5.11
N MET A 1135 61.25 9.65 4.21
CA MET A 1135 62.00 10.87 4.55
C MET A 1135 61.06 11.98 5.01
N ARG A 1136 59.88 12.10 4.39
CA ARG A 1136 58.85 13.05 4.80
C ARG A 1136 58.25 12.73 6.17
N LEU A 1137 57.93 11.47 6.45
CA LEU A 1137 57.47 10.99 7.75
C LEU A 1137 58.47 11.36 8.85
N LYS A 1138 59.76 11.05 8.63
CA LYS A 1138 60.84 11.34 9.58
C LYS A 1138 61.07 12.85 9.77
N ARG A 1139 60.82 13.66 8.75
CA ARG A 1139 60.92 15.13 8.81
C ARG A 1139 59.76 15.77 9.59
N LEU A 1140 58.53 15.32 9.32
CA LEU A 1140 57.31 15.89 9.93
C LEU A 1140 57.04 15.33 11.33
N TYR A 1141 57.39 14.06 11.56
CA TYR A 1141 57.19 13.34 12.82
C TYR A 1141 58.50 12.65 13.23
N PRO A 1142 59.46 13.37 13.85
CA PRO A 1142 60.81 12.84 14.15
C PRO A 1142 60.83 11.58 15.04
N SER A 1143 59.81 11.41 15.87
CA SER A 1143 59.65 10.25 16.76
C SER A 1143 58.90 9.08 16.11
N ALA A 1144 58.53 9.17 14.84
CA ALA A 1144 57.87 8.09 14.11
C ALA A 1144 58.89 7.00 13.70
N ASN A 1145 58.47 5.75 13.81
CA ASN A 1145 59.20 4.58 13.39
C ASN A 1145 58.43 3.86 12.28
N TYR A 1146 59.10 3.55 11.17
CA TYR A 1146 58.52 2.79 10.07
C TYR A 1146 59.25 1.44 9.95
N ARG A 1147 58.48 0.35 9.85
CA ARG A 1147 59.00 -1.01 9.66
C ARG A 1147 58.68 -1.51 8.25
N PRO A 1148 59.63 -1.42 7.28
CA PRO A 1148 59.38 -1.75 5.88
C PRO A 1148 58.90 -3.20 5.66
N THR A 1149 59.37 -4.14 6.48
CA THR A 1149 59.03 -5.56 6.37
C THR A 1149 57.57 -5.88 6.68
N THR A 1150 56.92 -5.06 7.50
CA THR A 1150 55.54 -5.27 7.96
C THR A 1150 54.60 -4.14 7.53
N GLY A 1151 55.14 -3.08 6.91
CA GLY A 1151 54.39 -1.88 6.53
C GLY A 1151 53.79 -1.15 7.75
N ILE A 1152 54.36 -1.29 8.94
CA ILE A 1152 53.81 -0.68 10.16
C ILE A 1152 54.46 0.68 10.40
N VAL A 1153 53.64 1.71 10.57
CA VAL A 1153 54.05 3.01 11.11
C VAL A 1153 53.64 3.11 12.57
N GLN A 1154 54.59 3.50 13.43
CA GLN A 1154 54.38 3.72 14.86
C GLN A 1154 54.79 5.15 15.23
N LEU A 1155 53.94 5.90 15.92
CA LEU A 1155 54.26 7.24 16.39
C LEU A 1155 53.62 7.53 17.75
N PRO A 1156 54.25 8.32 18.63
CA PRO A 1156 53.65 8.68 19.90
C PRO A 1156 52.42 9.56 19.69
N LEU A 1157 51.38 9.35 20.51
CA LEU A 1157 50.19 10.19 20.48
C LEU A 1157 50.55 11.65 20.82
N PRO A 1158 50.03 12.64 20.09
CA PRO A 1158 50.21 14.04 20.44
C PRO A 1158 49.62 14.33 21.83
N ARG A 1159 50.18 15.35 22.50
CA ARG A 1159 49.66 15.86 23.76
C ARG A 1159 48.81 17.09 23.48
N VAL A 1160 47.82 17.34 24.33
CA VAL A 1160 47.00 18.56 24.26
C VAL A 1160 47.86 19.81 24.55
N GLU A 1161 48.90 19.66 25.39
CA GLU A 1161 49.88 20.70 25.72
C GLU A 1161 51.31 20.13 25.71
N ASP A 1162 52.31 20.97 25.42
CA ASP A 1162 53.75 20.61 25.35
C ASP A 1162 54.41 20.37 26.72
N SER A 1163 53.66 19.87 27.70
CA SER A 1163 54.15 19.54 29.05
C SER A 1163 54.35 18.04 29.26
N VAL A 1164 55.32 17.66 30.10
CA VAL A 1164 55.58 16.26 30.45
C VAL A 1164 54.51 15.79 31.44
N GLY A 1165 53.50 15.08 30.94
CA GLY A 1165 52.39 14.54 31.73
C GLY A 1165 50.99 14.99 31.27
N ALA A 1166 50.90 15.91 30.30
CA ALA A 1166 49.62 16.34 29.72
C ALA A 1166 48.81 15.18 29.13
N ALA A 1167 47.48 15.33 29.20
CA ALA A 1167 46.55 14.42 28.56
C ALA A 1167 46.86 14.30 27.07
N ARG A 1168 46.67 13.09 26.53
CA ARG A 1168 46.82 12.84 25.10
C ARG A 1168 45.58 13.33 24.38
N VAL A 1169 45.76 13.73 23.13
CA VAL A 1169 44.67 14.10 22.25
C VAL A 1169 43.68 12.94 22.13
N ARG A 1170 42.38 13.22 22.21
CA ARG A 1170 41.27 12.25 22.21
C ARG A 1170 40.18 12.65 21.20
N ASP A 1171 39.28 11.72 20.90
CA ASP A 1171 38.06 11.93 20.11
C ASP A 1171 38.35 12.55 18.73
N VAL A 1172 37.62 13.59 18.32
CA VAL A 1172 37.72 14.21 16.99
C VAL A 1172 39.13 14.74 16.71
N GLN A 1173 39.80 15.32 17.71
CA GLN A 1173 41.16 15.82 17.54
C GLN A 1173 42.15 14.69 17.23
N LEU A 1174 41.93 13.50 17.80
CA LEU A 1174 42.76 12.33 17.51
C LEU A 1174 42.49 11.80 16.11
N LEU A 1175 41.22 11.75 15.71
CA LEU A 1175 40.83 11.36 14.34
C LEU A 1175 41.45 12.32 13.31
N GLN A 1176 41.32 13.64 13.52
CA GLN A 1176 41.90 14.67 12.65
C GLN A 1176 43.41 14.53 12.55
N PHE A 1177 44.09 14.23 13.67
CA PHE A 1177 45.53 13.97 13.65
C PHE A 1177 45.91 12.77 12.77
N VAL A 1178 45.13 11.69 12.80
CA VAL A 1178 45.36 10.53 11.93
C VAL A 1178 45.14 10.91 10.47
N ALA A 1179 44.06 11.63 10.14
CA ALA A 1179 43.82 12.08 8.77
C ALA A 1179 44.94 13.01 8.26
N ASP A 1180 45.32 14.00 9.05
CA ASP A 1180 46.41 14.93 8.72
C ASP A 1180 47.75 14.20 8.55
N LEU A 1181 48.01 13.14 9.34
CA LEU A 1181 49.18 12.29 9.16
C LEU A 1181 49.17 11.63 7.76
N LEU A 1182 48.05 11.06 7.34
CA LEU A 1182 47.93 10.40 6.02
C LEU A 1182 48.08 11.40 4.87
N LEU A 1183 47.38 12.53 4.95
CA LEU A 1183 47.43 13.59 3.94
C LEU A 1183 48.83 14.20 3.81
N ALA A 1184 49.50 14.45 4.93
CA ALA A 1184 50.83 15.03 4.94
C ALA A 1184 51.89 14.12 4.30
N LEU A 1185 51.70 12.80 4.31
CA LEU A 1185 52.60 11.86 3.63
C LEU A 1185 52.55 12.02 2.11
N ASP A 1186 51.42 12.46 1.54
CA ASP A 1186 51.29 12.83 0.13
C ASP A 1186 51.62 14.29 -0.16
N GLY A 1187 51.79 15.11 0.89
CA GLY A 1187 52.03 16.55 0.74
C GLY A 1187 50.77 17.33 0.44
N LYS A 1188 49.60 16.73 0.69
CA LYS A 1188 48.34 17.44 0.78
C LYS A 1188 48.38 18.34 2.04
N PRO A 1189 47.76 19.54 2.01
CA PRO A 1189 47.75 20.44 3.16
C PRO A 1189 46.98 19.82 4.35
N LYS A 1190 47.37 20.21 5.57
CA LYS A 1190 46.62 19.83 6.79
C LYS A 1190 45.20 20.39 6.72
N GLY A 1191 44.21 19.63 7.20
CA GLY A 1191 42.80 20.03 7.18
C GLY A 1191 42.13 19.97 5.80
N MET A 1192 42.75 19.36 4.79
CA MET A 1192 42.10 19.14 3.49
C MET A 1192 40.86 18.23 3.60
N VAL A 1193 40.89 17.27 4.53
CA VAL A 1193 39.73 16.49 4.94
C VAL A 1193 39.38 16.95 6.35
N ASP A 1194 38.19 17.54 6.49
CA ASP A 1194 37.67 17.95 7.79
C ASP A 1194 36.86 16.80 8.41
N LEU A 1195 37.42 16.24 9.49
CA LEU A 1195 36.75 15.24 10.30
C LEU A 1195 35.91 15.87 11.40
N ALA A 1196 36.03 17.18 11.66
CA ALA A 1196 35.05 17.89 12.46
C ALA A 1196 33.78 18.10 11.63
N MET A 1197 32.63 17.79 12.23
CA MET A 1197 31.36 18.25 11.67
C MET A 1197 31.30 19.77 11.89
N GLY A 1198 30.92 20.53 10.86
CA GLY A 1198 30.76 21.98 10.97
C GLY A 1198 29.82 22.32 12.13
N ALA A 1199 30.15 23.35 12.90
CA ALA A 1199 29.41 23.77 14.10
C ALA A 1199 27.92 24.09 13.83
N GLU A 1200 27.52 24.27 12.57
CA GLU A 1200 26.12 24.51 12.17
C GLU A 1200 25.22 23.26 12.24
N VAL A 1201 25.78 22.04 12.29
CA VAL A 1201 25.00 20.78 12.40
C VAL A 1201 25.01 20.21 13.83
N ALA A 1202 25.86 20.77 14.70
CA ALA A 1202 26.13 20.25 16.04
C ALA A 1202 25.81 21.30 17.11
N VAL A 1203 24.55 21.70 17.24
CA VAL A 1203 24.04 22.40 18.43
C VAL A 1203 22.56 22.05 18.64
N GLY A 1204 22.25 21.62 19.86
CA GLY A 1204 20.93 21.24 20.37
C GLY A 1204 21.13 20.45 21.65
#